data_AF-A0A2R4JUN0-F1
#
_entry.id   AF-A0A2R4JUN0-F1
#
_cell.length_a   1.000
_cell.length_b   1.000
_cell.length_c   1.000
_cell.angle_alpha   90.00
_cell.angle_beta   90.00
_cell.angle_gamma   90.00
#
_symmetry.space_group_name_H-M   'P 1'
#
loop_
_entity.id
_entity.type
_entity.pdbx_description
1 polymer ?
#
loop_
_entity_poly.entity_id
_entity_poly.type
_entity_poly.pdbx_seq_one_letter_code
_entity_poly.pdbx_strand_id
1 'polypeptide(L)'
;MTTALTLEADPYILPLPGPESPVVLDRWISAGNTHPNSRYSDDVWSMGPLIDNPGDSIHKINLRRCPATLRSEFRRLIWVLVNGELRPTYVQERGFQNRSRDGVISMRDNILQWMKFARWLDRQGVSQVSDCTMEHWMAYAAKCTSGCTRVHAQTVLRWLSDLWAFDQLSASPCGVTQPPWESEGIDDYLPASTGEAGGENKTEPLDPTVIGPLLTWSIRMVEDFSDDILAAWAERCRMHARVTATPSTRGGLAAVKNYLQPLVDAGALLPATVSRKHGITLAHHYVAAVTGASWNQVHDFATRRGLRELAARRPGPSPMQVPVTGRIEGRTWREFMDYEETPILVRHLATAAAIVILYLTGMRPQEARSLRSGCCPDPQPNPDGSMPRHLIRAHHFKNVRDSDGHHISAGEERAVPWVAITPVVNAIRVLERIVPKGELLFSSTHHDVVSQRKHHGALKRGTLDRRVENLVSWINQEATAQGLPAQMVPEDPHGNLGLSRLRRTLAWHIARRPGGLVALAIQYGHMRTALDARTSTGYGNRGRRGFHGELDVETALAAAQTAARLRDATAAGEKISGPAARRALIGATSLPSFEGALTTPKAAAKFLARDGLVLFDNPDSFLICAFKRDTALCDPDPGATAPNQFACQLGCGNAVRTDSYAQAAREHADRLDTKAVLVPQPLGDRLRLTANRFRALADAHDSAAQSAEEAIA
;
A
#
# COMPACT_ATOMS: atom_id res chain seq x y z
N MET A 1 37.57 -50.87 29.42
CA MET A 1 36.42 -49.95 29.55
C MET A 1 36.46 -49.03 28.34
N THR A 2 35.61 -49.30 27.36
CA THR A 2 35.64 -48.69 26.03
C THR A 2 34.74 -47.46 26.04
N THR A 3 35.34 -46.29 25.85
CA THR A 3 34.68 -44.98 25.79
C THR A 3 33.91 -44.89 24.48
N ALA A 4 32.60 -45.11 24.53
CA ALA A 4 31.69 -44.76 23.44
C ALA A 4 31.55 -43.24 23.40
N LEU A 5 32.23 -42.60 22.46
CA LEU A 5 31.91 -41.25 22.01
C LEU A 5 30.53 -41.32 21.34
N THR A 6 29.51 -40.89 22.06
CA THR A 6 28.21 -40.53 21.48
C THR A 6 28.45 -39.38 20.51
N LEU A 7 28.45 -39.67 19.20
CA LEU A 7 28.24 -38.65 18.16
C LEU A 7 26.95 -37.92 18.52
N GLU A 8 27.05 -36.65 18.90
CA GLU A 8 25.88 -35.78 19.05
C GLU A 8 25.10 -35.81 17.73
N ALA A 9 23.82 -36.16 17.80
CA ALA A 9 22.96 -36.18 16.64
C ALA A 9 22.90 -34.77 16.04
N ASP A 10 23.28 -34.64 14.77
CA ASP A 10 23.30 -33.37 14.06
C ASP A 10 21.88 -32.75 14.04
N PRO A 11 21.66 -31.59 14.71
CA PRO A 11 20.32 -31.05 14.92
C PRO A 11 19.67 -30.53 13.63
N TYR A 12 20.42 -30.40 12.53
CA TYR A 12 19.92 -29.94 11.24
C TYR A 12 19.42 -31.10 10.35
N ILE A 13 19.77 -32.35 10.68
CA ILE A 13 19.33 -33.52 9.90
C ILE A 13 17.91 -33.89 10.33
N LEU A 14 16.98 -33.85 9.39
CA LEU A 14 15.60 -34.26 9.60
C LEU A 14 15.42 -35.77 9.39
N PRO A 15 14.59 -36.43 10.22
CA PRO A 15 14.24 -37.83 10.03
C PRO A 15 13.38 -38.02 8.77
N LEU A 16 13.30 -39.27 8.30
CA LEU A 16 12.39 -39.63 7.21
C LEU A 16 10.93 -39.53 7.67
N PRO A 17 10.06 -38.77 6.97
CA PRO A 17 8.64 -38.70 7.30
C PRO A 17 7.95 -40.03 6.97
N GLY A 18 7.10 -40.50 7.89
CA GLY A 18 6.14 -41.58 7.61
C GLY A 18 4.92 -41.06 6.84
N PRO A 19 4.06 -41.94 6.30
CA PRO A 19 2.88 -41.55 5.54
C PRO A 19 1.94 -40.59 6.31
N GLU A 20 1.79 -40.83 7.61
CA GLU A 20 0.93 -40.04 8.51
C GLU A 20 1.65 -38.84 9.16
N SER A 21 2.95 -38.65 8.88
CA SER A 21 3.69 -37.51 9.44
C SER A 21 3.08 -36.18 8.97
N PRO A 22 3.02 -35.16 9.84
CA PRO A 22 2.55 -33.85 9.44
C PRO A 22 3.48 -33.23 8.41
N VAL A 23 2.91 -32.47 7.47
CA VAL A 23 3.70 -31.74 6.47
C VAL A 23 4.48 -30.61 7.09
N VAL A 24 3.90 -29.90 8.06
CA VAL A 24 4.58 -28.85 8.83
C VAL A 24 4.79 -29.34 10.26
N LEU A 25 6.02 -29.34 10.75
CA LEU A 25 6.32 -29.73 12.14
C LEU A 25 5.83 -28.67 13.14
N ASP A 26 5.38 -29.11 14.32
CA ASP A 26 4.75 -28.26 15.35
C ASP A 26 5.62 -27.07 15.78
N ARG A 27 6.95 -27.22 15.79
CA ARG A 27 7.89 -26.12 16.09
C ARG A 27 7.73 -24.90 15.17
N TRP A 28 7.15 -25.09 13.98
CA TRP A 28 6.93 -24.04 12.99
C TRP A 28 5.53 -23.45 12.99
N ILE A 29 4.62 -24.04 13.76
CA ILE A 29 3.23 -23.64 13.81
C ILE A 29 3.06 -22.71 15.01
N SER A 30 2.59 -21.49 14.75
CA SER A 30 2.31 -20.57 15.85
C SER A 30 1.18 -21.15 16.73
N ALA A 31 1.26 -20.93 18.05
CA ALA A 31 0.27 -21.47 18.99
C ALA A 31 -1.18 -21.03 18.69
N GLY A 32 -1.36 -19.88 18.01
CA GLY A 32 -2.67 -19.37 17.61
C GLY A 32 -3.14 -19.82 16.22
N ASN A 33 -2.32 -20.57 15.48
CA ASN A 33 -2.68 -21.04 14.15
C ASN A 33 -3.69 -22.18 14.23
N THR A 34 -4.81 -22.05 13.52
CA THR A 34 -5.89 -23.04 13.50
C THR A 34 -6.06 -23.73 12.16
N HIS A 35 -5.12 -23.52 11.23
CA HIS A 35 -5.20 -24.12 9.91
C HIS A 35 -4.91 -25.62 9.96
N PRO A 36 -5.67 -26.44 9.22
CA PRO A 36 -5.42 -27.88 9.18
C PRO A 36 -4.07 -28.17 8.53
N ASN A 37 -3.34 -29.09 9.16
CA ASN A 37 -2.09 -29.62 8.64
C ASN A 37 -2.37 -30.83 7.74
N SER A 38 -1.66 -30.92 6.61
CA SER A 38 -1.75 -32.05 5.70
C SER A 38 -0.88 -33.21 6.19
N ARG A 39 -1.17 -34.42 5.70
CA ARG A 39 -0.33 -35.60 5.91
C ARG A 39 0.68 -35.74 4.79
N TYR A 40 1.85 -36.30 5.08
CA TYR A 40 2.90 -36.51 4.08
C TYR A 40 2.42 -37.38 2.89
N SER A 41 1.51 -38.33 3.14
CA SER A 41 0.89 -39.16 2.09
C SER A 41 -0.03 -38.40 1.13
N ASP A 42 -0.56 -37.24 1.54
CA ASP A 42 -1.51 -36.48 0.72
C ASP A 42 -0.89 -35.99 -0.59
N ASP A 43 -1.72 -35.90 -1.64
CA ASP A 43 -1.29 -35.35 -2.94
C ASP A 43 -1.28 -33.83 -2.98
N VAL A 44 -1.97 -33.18 -2.03
CA VAL A 44 -2.10 -31.74 -1.94
C VAL A 44 -1.81 -31.29 -0.52
N TRP A 45 -0.71 -30.57 -0.33
CA TRP A 45 -0.30 -30.08 0.96
C TRP A 45 -0.72 -28.64 1.19
N SER A 46 -1.29 -28.35 2.37
CA SER A 46 -1.63 -27.00 2.82
C SER A 46 -0.42 -26.34 3.48
N MET A 47 -0.07 -25.12 3.06
CA MET A 47 0.89 -24.26 3.77
C MET A 47 0.21 -23.37 4.83
N GLY A 48 -1.08 -23.59 5.09
CA GLY A 48 -1.85 -22.85 6.10
C GLY A 48 -1.19 -22.79 7.48
N PRO A 49 -0.62 -23.90 8.02
CA PRO A 49 0.02 -23.88 9.34
C PRO A 49 1.22 -22.92 9.48
N LEU A 50 1.78 -22.41 8.38
CA LEU A 50 2.87 -21.42 8.37
C LEU A 50 2.37 -19.98 8.14
N ILE A 51 1.06 -19.78 7.96
CA ILE A 51 0.45 -18.51 7.57
C ILE A 51 -0.42 -18.01 8.71
N ASP A 52 0.08 -17.04 9.46
CA ASP A 52 -0.68 -16.33 10.49
C ASP A 52 -1.12 -14.94 9.99
N ASN A 53 -0.52 -14.45 8.91
CA ASN A 53 -0.92 -13.18 8.31
C ASN A 53 -2.34 -13.28 7.72
N PRO A 54 -3.32 -12.55 8.25
CA PRO A 54 -4.70 -12.63 7.76
C PRO A 54 -4.86 -12.13 6.31
N GLY A 55 -3.94 -11.26 5.86
CA GLY A 55 -3.93 -10.70 4.51
C GLY A 55 -3.38 -11.64 3.44
N ASP A 56 -2.68 -12.71 3.83
CA ASP A 56 -2.00 -13.64 2.92
C ASP A 56 -2.93 -14.77 2.47
N SER A 57 -2.57 -15.37 1.34
CA SER A 57 -3.36 -16.46 0.76
C SER A 57 -2.84 -17.80 1.26
N ILE A 58 -3.73 -18.68 1.68
CA ILE A 58 -3.36 -20.05 2.03
C ILE A 58 -2.96 -20.77 0.74
N HIS A 59 -1.66 -21.03 0.62
CA HIS A 59 -1.10 -21.69 -0.54
C HIS A 59 -1.19 -23.22 -0.41
N LYS A 60 -1.41 -23.88 -1.54
CA LYS A 60 -1.45 -25.34 -1.63
C LYS A 60 -0.37 -25.82 -2.59
N ILE A 61 0.39 -26.83 -2.18
CA ILE A 61 1.38 -27.51 -2.99
C ILE A 61 0.69 -28.73 -3.60
N ASN A 62 0.56 -28.78 -4.93
CA ASN A 62 -0.03 -29.92 -5.62
C ASN A 62 1.08 -30.78 -6.21
N LEU A 63 1.38 -31.91 -5.56
CA LEU A 63 2.46 -32.82 -5.94
C LEU A 63 2.15 -33.60 -7.22
N ARG A 64 0.89 -33.66 -7.66
CA ARG A 64 0.52 -34.25 -8.97
C ARG A 64 1.07 -33.46 -10.15
N ARG A 65 1.49 -32.21 -9.93
CA ARG A 65 2.20 -31.41 -10.94
C ARG A 65 3.64 -31.87 -11.16
N CYS A 66 4.19 -32.68 -10.27
CA CYS A 66 5.49 -33.35 -10.44
C CYS A 66 5.31 -34.61 -11.31
N PRO A 67 6.23 -34.87 -12.26
CA PRO A 67 6.30 -36.14 -13.00
C PRO A 67 6.27 -37.35 -12.07
N ALA A 68 5.67 -38.45 -12.51
CA ALA A 68 5.45 -39.61 -11.64
C ALA A 68 6.77 -40.27 -11.19
N THR A 69 7.76 -40.29 -12.08
CA THR A 69 9.14 -40.79 -11.87
C THR A 69 9.83 -40.09 -10.72
N LEU A 70 9.82 -38.75 -10.70
CA LEU A 70 10.54 -37.92 -9.72
C LEU A 70 9.68 -37.53 -8.49
N ARG A 71 8.42 -37.95 -8.42
CA ARG A 71 7.46 -37.43 -7.43
C ARG A 71 7.85 -37.74 -5.99
N SER A 72 8.36 -38.94 -5.72
CA SER A 72 8.74 -39.37 -4.36
C SER A 72 9.93 -38.56 -3.84
N GLU A 73 10.95 -38.36 -4.66
CA GLU A 73 12.15 -37.59 -4.32
C GLU A 73 11.82 -36.11 -4.09
N PHE A 74 11.09 -35.48 -5.03
CA PHE A 74 10.66 -34.09 -4.84
C PHE A 74 9.71 -33.92 -3.66
N ARG A 75 8.84 -34.90 -3.37
CA ARG A 75 8.00 -34.88 -2.17
C ARG A 75 8.87 -34.79 -0.90
N ARG A 76 9.91 -35.60 -0.81
CA ARG A 76 10.87 -35.56 0.31
C ARG A 76 11.65 -34.25 0.35
N LEU A 77 12.23 -33.81 -0.76
CA LEU A 77 12.98 -32.53 -0.84
C LEU A 77 12.12 -31.34 -0.41
N ILE A 78 10.86 -31.28 -0.86
CA ILE A 78 9.93 -30.20 -0.48
C ILE A 78 9.60 -30.28 1.01
N TRP A 79 9.41 -31.47 1.57
CA TRP A 79 9.17 -31.61 3.01
C TRP A 79 10.37 -31.15 3.83
N VAL A 80 11.59 -31.42 3.37
CA VAL A 80 12.83 -30.94 4.01
C VAL A 80 12.97 -29.42 3.86
N LEU A 81 12.64 -28.82 2.71
CA LEU A 81 12.56 -27.36 2.57
C LEU A 81 11.54 -26.73 3.54
N VAL A 82 10.38 -27.38 3.70
CA VAL A 82 9.30 -26.90 4.57
C VAL A 82 9.68 -27.00 6.04
N ASN A 83 10.56 -27.92 6.46
CA ASN A 83 10.82 -28.16 7.88
C ASN A 83 12.27 -27.92 8.34
N GLY A 84 13.20 -27.83 7.40
CA GLY A 84 14.63 -27.70 7.65
C GLY A 84 15.09 -26.26 7.75
N GLU A 85 16.32 -26.13 8.24
CA GLU A 85 17.06 -24.88 8.37
C GLU A 85 18.46 -25.10 7.79
N LEU A 86 18.90 -24.23 6.89
CA LEU A 86 20.27 -24.25 6.39
C LEU A 86 21.24 -23.95 7.53
N ARG A 87 22.39 -24.65 7.51
CA ARG A 87 23.44 -24.51 8.52
C ARG A 87 23.99 -23.08 8.51
N PRO A 88 24.33 -22.49 9.68
CA PRO A 88 24.92 -21.16 9.77
C PRO A 88 26.19 -20.99 8.94
N THR A 89 27.03 -22.03 8.83
CA THR A 89 28.25 -22.03 8.01
C THR A 89 27.94 -21.78 6.53
N TYR A 90 26.94 -22.48 6.00
CA TYR A 90 26.46 -22.31 4.63
C TYR A 90 25.92 -20.90 4.35
N VAL A 91 25.20 -20.34 5.33
CA VAL A 91 24.62 -18.97 5.25
C VAL A 91 25.71 -17.89 5.32
N GLN A 92 26.73 -18.06 6.17
CA GLN A 92 27.82 -17.09 6.36
C GLN A 92 28.74 -17.00 5.15
N GLU A 93 29.08 -18.13 4.53
CA GLU A 93 29.97 -18.18 3.36
C GLU A 93 29.35 -17.51 2.12
N ARG A 94 28.03 -17.37 2.07
CA ARG A 94 27.29 -16.96 0.89
C ARG A 94 26.46 -15.73 1.19
N GLY A 95 27.09 -14.55 1.19
CA GLY A 95 26.48 -13.25 1.56
C GLY A 95 25.24 -12.79 0.78
N PHE A 96 24.82 -13.51 -0.28
CA PHE A 96 23.52 -13.32 -0.94
C PHE A 96 22.40 -14.24 -0.40
N GLN A 97 22.78 -15.37 0.21
CA GLN A 97 21.93 -16.32 0.93
C GLN A 97 21.93 -16.03 2.44
N ASN A 98 21.52 -14.82 2.86
CA ASN A 98 21.56 -14.41 4.28
C ASN A 98 20.45 -15.03 5.17
N ARG A 99 19.94 -16.23 4.86
CA ARG A 99 18.81 -16.83 5.61
C ARG A 99 18.94 -18.34 5.73
N SER A 100 18.79 -18.84 6.95
CA SER A 100 18.63 -20.27 7.25
C SER A 100 17.33 -20.84 6.68
N ARG A 101 16.26 -20.02 6.68
CA ARG A 101 14.92 -20.40 6.24
C ARG A 101 14.19 -19.21 5.62
N ASP A 102 13.47 -19.49 4.53
CA ASP A 102 12.70 -18.48 3.80
C ASP A 102 11.25 -18.40 4.27
N GLY A 103 10.63 -17.22 4.15
CA GLY A 103 9.20 -17.04 4.42
C GLY A 103 8.31 -17.77 3.40
N VAL A 104 7.05 -18.04 3.76
CA VAL A 104 6.12 -18.92 3.00
C VAL A 104 5.97 -18.54 1.53
N ILE A 105 5.95 -17.25 1.20
CA ILE A 105 5.83 -16.80 -0.21
C ILE A 105 7.08 -17.17 -1.01
N SER A 106 8.27 -16.95 -0.45
CA SER A 106 9.54 -17.32 -1.11
C SER A 106 9.66 -18.84 -1.22
N MET A 107 9.28 -19.57 -0.16
CA MET A 107 9.23 -21.04 -0.17
C MET A 107 8.28 -21.58 -1.24
N ARG A 108 7.07 -21.02 -1.37
CA ARG A 108 6.13 -21.35 -2.45
C ARG A 108 6.77 -21.15 -3.82
N ASP A 109 7.41 -20.01 -4.04
CA ASP A 109 8.01 -19.68 -5.34
C ASP A 109 9.20 -20.59 -5.66
N ASN A 110 10.01 -20.91 -4.65
CA ASN A 110 11.06 -21.93 -4.72
C ASN A 110 10.49 -23.29 -5.17
N ILE A 111 9.48 -23.80 -4.46
CA ILE A 111 8.80 -25.07 -4.80
C ILE A 111 8.24 -25.05 -6.22
N LEU A 112 7.66 -23.93 -6.66
CA LEU A 112 7.16 -23.82 -8.04
C LEU A 112 8.29 -23.88 -9.07
N GLN A 113 9.47 -23.35 -8.77
CA GLN A 113 10.64 -23.51 -9.64
C GLN A 113 11.16 -24.95 -9.62
N TRP A 114 11.21 -25.61 -8.46
CA TRP A 114 11.55 -27.03 -8.36
C TRP A 114 10.61 -27.91 -9.20
N MET A 115 9.30 -27.64 -9.16
CA MET A 115 8.32 -28.35 -10.01
C MET A 115 8.49 -28.08 -11.50
N LYS A 116 8.99 -26.90 -11.90
CA LYS A 116 9.34 -26.63 -13.31
C LYS A 116 10.61 -27.38 -13.70
N PHE A 117 11.59 -27.44 -12.82
CA PHE A 117 12.83 -28.17 -13.01
C PHE A 117 12.58 -29.68 -13.14
N ALA A 118 11.80 -30.27 -12.22
CA ALA A 118 11.41 -31.69 -12.29
C ALA A 118 10.76 -32.06 -13.63
N ARG A 119 9.83 -31.23 -14.12
CA ARG A 119 9.19 -31.43 -15.45
C ARG A 119 10.14 -31.23 -16.61
N TRP A 120 11.21 -30.48 -16.44
CA TRP A 120 12.23 -30.33 -17.46
C TRP A 120 13.16 -31.55 -17.48
N LEU A 121 13.63 -32.01 -16.31
CA LEU A 121 14.42 -33.23 -16.14
C LEU A 121 13.73 -34.46 -16.74
N ASP A 122 12.44 -34.64 -16.45
CA ASP A 122 11.63 -35.74 -17.00
C ASP A 122 11.59 -35.71 -18.54
N ARG A 123 11.57 -34.52 -19.17
CA ARG A 123 11.68 -34.39 -20.64
C ARG A 123 13.07 -34.65 -21.18
N GLN A 124 14.11 -34.56 -20.35
CA GLN A 124 15.47 -34.96 -20.70
C GLN A 124 15.71 -36.46 -20.45
N GLY A 125 14.70 -37.21 -20.01
CA GLY A 125 14.80 -38.64 -19.73
C GLY A 125 15.43 -38.97 -18.37
N VAL A 126 15.64 -37.98 -17.51
CA VAL A 126 16.19 -38.16 -16.16
C VAL A 126 15.11 -38.76 -15.25
N SER A 127 15.38 -39.97 -14.75
CA SER A 127 14.41 -40.75 -13.96
C SER A 127 14.68 -40.72 -12.45
N GLN A 128 15.89 -40.35 -12.03
CA GLN A 128 16.28 -40.10 -10.63
C GLN A 128 17.00 -38.75 -10.55
N VAL A 129 16.83 -38.00 -9.46
CA VAL A 129 17.48 -36.69 -9.31
C VAL A 129 19.00 -36.81 -9.21
N SER A 130 19.52 -37.95 -8.75
CA SER A 130 20.96 -38.26 -8.74
C SER A 130 21.60 -38.35 -10.12
N ASP A 131 20.82 -38.62 -11.17
CA ASP A 131 21.30 -38.68 -12.56
C ASP A 131 21.43 -37.28 -13.20
N CYS A 132 21.10 -36.22 -12.45
CA CYS A 132 21.25 -34.85 -12.91
C CYS A 132 22.73 -34.47 -12.99
N THR A 133 23.26 -34.34 -14.21
CA THR A 133 24.65 -33.95 -14.47
C THR A 133 24.85 -32.43 -14.43
N MET A 134 26.12 -32.01 -14.46
CA MET A 134 26.50 -30.61 -14.62
C MET A 134 25.92 -29.99 -15.91
N GLU A 135 25.91 -30.74 -17.02
CA GLU A 135 25.33 -30.29 -18.28
C GLU A 135 23.83 -29.99 -18.16
N HIS A 136 23.09 -30.82 -17.40
CA HIS A 136 21.68 -30.57 -17.12
C HIS A 136 21.47 -29.26 -16.35
N TRP A 137 22.30 -28.99 -15.34
CA TRP A 137 22.25 -27.73 -14.58
C TRP A 137 22.52 -26.52 -15.46
N MET A 138 23.58 -26.55 -16.27
CA MET A 138 23.95 -25.45 -17.17
C MET A 138 22.84 -25.17 -18.20
N ALA A 139 22.30 -26.23 -18.82
CA ALA A 139 21.24 -26.10 -19.82
C ALA A 139 19.95 -25.51 -19.22
N TYR A 140 19.56 -25.93 -18.02
CA TYR A 140 18.37 -25.37 -17.36
C TYR A 140 18.60 -23.94 -16.87
N ALA A 141 19.78 -23.64 -16.32
CA ALA A 141 20.16 -22.29 -15.89
C ALA A 141 20.06 -21.30 -17.06
N ALA A 142 20.71 -21.60 -18.20
CA ALA A 142 20.64 -20.77 -19.40
C ALA A 142 19.19 -20.54 -19.86
N LYS A 143 18.35 -21.58 -19.79
CA LYS A 143 16.94 -21.47 -20.14
C LYS A 143 16.15 -20.57 -19.18
N CYS A 144 16.38 -20.67 -17.87
CA CYS A 144 15.59 -19.93 -16.89
C CYS A 144 16.11 -18.51 -16.62
N THR A 145 17.37 -18.22 -16.93
CA THR A 145 17.95 -16.88 -16.80
C THR A 145 17.85 -16.05 -18.08
N SER A 146 17.61 -16.69 -19.23
CA SER A 146 17.39 -16.00 -20.50
C SER A 146 16.18 -15.06 -20.47
N GLY A 147 16.38 -13.81 -20.89
CA GLY A 147 15.33 -12.79 -21.02
C GLY A 147 14.77 -12.24 -19.70
N CYS A 148 15.39 -12.55 -18.55
CA CYS A 148 14.99 -12.01 -17.25
C CYS A 148 16.01 -11.03 -16.67
N THR A 149 15.61 -10.29 -15.64
CA THR A 149 16.52 -9.34 -14.98
C THR A 149 17.59 -10.07 -14.18
N ARG A 150 18.79 -9.47 -14.03
CA ARG A 150 19.89 -10.04 -13.23
C ARG A 150 19.45 -10.45 -11.82
N VAL A 151 18.65 -9.61 -11.15
CA VAL A 151 18.10 -9.89 -9.81
C VAL A 151 17.17 -11.10 -9.80
N HIS A 152 16.32 -11.25 -10.82
CA HIS A 152 15.43 -12.40 -10.92
C HIS A 152 16.22 -13.68 -11.20
N ALA A 153 17.16 -13.64 -12.16
CA ALA A 153 18.06 -14.75 -12.47
C ALA A 153 18.79 -15.23 -11.20
N GLN A 154 19.36 -14.30 -10.44
CA GLN A 154 20.06 -14.60 -9.20
C GLN A 154 19.15 -15.27 -8.17
N THR A 155 17.89 -14.81 -8.05
CA THR A 155 16.90 -15.43 -7.16
C THR A 155 16.55 -16.85 -7.60
N VAL A 156 16.42 -17.09 -8.92
CA VAL A 156 16.11 -18.41 -9.46
C VAL A 156 17.27 -19.39 -9.26
N LEU A 157 18.50 -19.00 -9.58
CA LEU A 157 19.68 -19.84 -9.38
C LEU A 157 19.86 -20.17 -7.90
N ARG A 158 19.64 -19.20 -7.01
CA ARG A 158 19.62 -19.42 -5.56
C ARG A 158 18.63 -20.52 -5.15
N TRP A 159 17.39 -20.45 -5.63
CA TRP A 159 16.38 -21.47 -5.34
C TRP A 159 16.77 -22.85 -5.89
N LEU A 160 17.48 -22.93 -7.01
CA LEU A 160 18.00 -24.20 -7.52
C LEU A 160 19.13 -24.75 -6.64
N SER A 161 20.00 -23.89 -6.13
CA SER A 161 21.02 -24.27 -5.14
C SER A 161 20.42 -24.78 -3.84
N ASP A 162 19.28 -24.22 -3.42
CA ASP A 162 18.54 -24.71 -2.25
C ASP A 162 18.16 -26.19 -2.43
N LEU A 163 17.94 -26.68 -3.66
CA LEU A 163 17.62 -28.11 -3.89
C LEU A 163 18.75 -29.01 -3.39
N TRP A 164 20.00 -28.66 -3.71
CA TRP A 164 21.19 -29.38 -3.27
C TRP A 164 21.48 -29.17 -1.79
N ALA A 165 21.32 -27.96 -1.29
CA ALA A 165 21.61 -27.64 0.11
C ALA A 165 20.63 -28.31 1.07
N PHE A 166 19.33 -28.29 0.75
CA PHE A 166 18.30 -28.94 1.58
C PHE A 166 18.31 -30.47 1.45
N ASP A 167 18.78 -31.05 0.34
CA ASP A 167 18.93 -32.52 0.24
C ASP A 167 19.87 -33.09 1.32
N GLN A 168 20.93 -32.34 1.65
CA GLN A 168 21.90 -32.70 2.68
C GLN A 168 21.36 -32.63 4.11
N LEU A 169 20.15 -32.07 4.29
CA LEU A 169 19.47 -31.99 5.59
C LEU A 169 18.51 -33.17 5.81
N SER A 170 18.50 -34.16 4.91
CA SER A 170 17.71 -35.39 5.04
C SER A 170 18.55 -36.51 5.64
N ALA A 171 17.98 -37.32 6.53
CA ALA A 171 18.60 -38.57 6.99
C ALA A 171 18.82 -39.60 5.85
N SER A 172 18.13 -39.42 4.72
CA SER A 172 18.36 -40.16 3.48
C SER A 172 18.27 -39.16 2.32
N PRO A 173 19.39 -38.53 1.93
CA PRO A 173 19.46 -37.65 0.77
C PRO A 173 19.08 -38.39 -0.52
N CYS A 174 18.53 -37.66 -1.49
CA CYS A 174 18.21 -38.18 -2.83
C CYS A 174 19.43 -38.15 -3.76
N GLY A 175 20.54 -37.55 -3.33
CA GLY A 175 21.78 -37.50 -4.10
C GLY A 175 21.79 -36.35 -5.12
N VAL A 176 21.16 -35.22 -4.79
CA VAL A 176 21.19 -34.04 -5.67
C VAL A 176 22.65 -33.63 -5.91
N THR A 177 23.05 -33.48 -7.17
CA THR A 177 24.40 -33.01 -7.50
C THR A 177 24.55 -31.51 -7.25
N GLN A 178 25.75 -31.08 -6.86
CA GLN A 178 26.04 -29.66 -6.63
C GLN A 178 25.93 -28.88 -7.96
N PRO A 179 25.13 -27.79 -8.02
CA PRO A 179 25.09 -26.94 -9.20
C PRO A 179 26.45 -26.23 -9.42
N PRO A 180 26.88 -26.05 -10.68
CA PRO A 180 28.25 -25.60 -10.98
C PRO A 180 28.54 -24.17 -10.51
N TRP A 181 27.55 -23.29 -10.50
CA TRP A 181 27.71 -21.92 -10.00
C TRP A 181 27.97 -21.83 -8.49
N GLU A 182 27.78 -22.92 -7.74
CA GLU A 182 28.14 -22.96 -6.31
C GLU A 182 29.64 -23.15 -6.07
N SER A 183 30.39 -23.68 -7.05
CA SER A 183 31.84 -23.80 -7.00
C SER A 183 32.56 -22.79 -7.89
N GLU A 184 31.96 -22.43 -9.03
CA GLU A 184 32.59 -21.57 -10.05
C GLU A 184 32.29 -20.09 -9.85
N GLY A 185 31.26 -19.76 -9.08
CA GLY A 185 30.74 -18.39 -8.92
C GLY A 185 29.49 -18.15 -9.76
N ILE A 186 28.55 -17.40 -9.20
CA ILE A 186 27.23 -17.19 -9.82
C ILE A 186 27.24 -16.18 -10.96
N ASP A 187 28.21 -15.27 -11.00
CA ASP A 187 28.18 -14.10 -11.89
C ASP A 187 28.21 -14.46 -13.38
N ASP A 188 28.91 -15.55 -13.75
CA ASP A 188 29.00 -16.06 -15.13
C ASP A 188 27.68 -16.66 -15.65
N TYR A 189 26.76 -16.98 -14.73
CA TYR A 189 25.45 -17.55 -15.03
C TYR A 189 24.34 -16.49 -15.02
N LEU A 190 24.70 -15.23 -14.79
CA LEU A 190 23.76 -14.12 -14.68
C LEU A 190 23.79 -13.22 -15.93
N PRO A 191 22.64 -12.67 -16.36
CA PRO A 191 22.61 -11.65 -17.41
C PRO A 191 23.51 -10.45 -17.08
N ALA A 192 24.07 -9.82 -18.11
CA ALA A 192 24.92 -8.64 -17.96
C ALA A 192 24.26 -7.57 -17.07
N SER A 193 25.06 -6.92 -16.22
CA SER A 193 24.59 -5.84 -15.37
C SER A 193 24.27 -4.62 -16.24
N THR A 194 23.02 -4.50 -16.68
CA THR A 194 22.48 -3.21 -17.12
C THR A 194 22.37 -2.36 -15.87
N GLY A 195 23.09 -1.24 -15.78
CA GLY A 195 23.11 -0.33 -14.61
C GLY A 195 21.74 0.19 -14.14
N GLU A 196 20.65 -0.20 -14.81
CA GLU A 196 19.28 -0.12 -14.34
C GLU A 196 18.95 -1.16 -13.26
N ALA A 197 19.67 -1.14 -12.14
CA ALA A 197 19.16 -1.80 -10.94
C ALA A 197 17.77 -1.19 -10.64
N GLY A 198 16.74 -2.04 -10.61
CA GLY A 198 15.36 -1.63 -10.37
C GLY A 198 15.22 -0.99 -8.98
N GLY A 199 15.37 0.33 -8.91
CA GLY A 199 15.26 1.08 -7.67
C GLY A 199 13.92 0.83 -6.98
N GLU A 200 13.96 0.65 -5.66
CA GLU A 200 12.78 0.71 -4.78
C GLU A 200 12.08 2.06 -5.05
N ASN A 201 10.77 2.05 -5.32
CA ASN A 201 9.93 3.24 -5.59
C ASN A 201 9.88 3.80 -7.04
N LYS A 202 9.78 2.94 -8.07
CA LYS A 202 9.46 3.37 -9.46
C LYS A 202 7.96 3.64 -9.72
N THR A 203 7.05 3.26 -8.83
CA THR A 203 5.60 3.47 -9.06
C THR A 203 5.26 4.96 -9.11
N GLU A 204 4.57 5.39 -10.16
CA GLU A 204 4.16 6.78 -10.34
C GLU A 204 3.03 7.18 -9.35
N PRO A 205 3.09 8.39 -8.75
CA PRO A 205 1.97 8.97 -8.01
C PRO A 205 0.68 9.05 -8.85
N LEU A 206 -0.46 9.16 -8.19
CA LEU A 206 -1.78 9.39 -8.81
C LEU A 206 -1.94 10.87 -9.16
N ASP A 207 -2.46 11.19 -10.33
CA ASP A 207 -2.71 12.58 -10.72
C ASP A 207 -3.67 13.30 -9.73
N PRO A 208 -3.44 14.58 -9.36
CA PRO A 208 -4.32 15.37 -8.49
C PRO A 208 -5.78 15.37 -8.92
N THR A 209 -5.99 15.49 -10.22
CA THR A 209 -7.31 15.57 -10.84
C THR A 209 -8.08 14.27 -10.67
N VAL A 210 -7.38 13.16 -10.41
CA VAL A 210 -7.95 11.84 -10.14
C VAL A 210 -8.16 11.64 -8.63
N ILE A 211 -7.15 11.90 -7.80
CA ILE A 211 -7.22 11.61 -6.36
C ILE A 211 -8.13 12.59 -5.63
N GLY A 212 -8.23 13.85 -6.06
CA GLY A 212 -9.08 14.87 -5.44
C GLY A 212 -10.56 14.50 -5.41
N PRO A 213 -11.19 14.25 -6.57
CA PRO A 213 -12.59 13.80 -6.64
C PRO A 213 -12.80 12.44 -5.96
N LEU A 214 -11.86 11.49 -6.12
CA LEU A 214 -11.96 10.17 -5.49
C LEU A 214 -11.99 10.27 -3.97
N LEU A 215 -11.14 11.10 -3.39
CA LEU A 215 -11.08 11.32 -1.95
C LEU A 215 -12.31 12.07 -1.45
N THR A 216 -12.76 13.10 -2.17
CA THR A 216 -13.99 13.85 -1.84
C THR A 216 -15.19 12.92 -1.74
N TRP A 217 -15.43 12.07 -2.74
CA TRP A 217 -16.51 11.10 -2.71
C TRP A 217 -16.31 10.01 -1.66
N SER A 218 -15.07 9.59 -1.41
CA SER A 218 -14.79 8.58 -0.38
C SER A 218 -15.07 9.09 1.03
N ILE A 219 -14.71 10.34 1.33
CA ILE A 219 -15.01 11.00 2.61
C ILE A 219 -16.52 11.20 2.73
N ARG A 220 -17.19 11.73 1.69
CA ARG A 220 -18.66 11.89 1.66
C ARG A 220 -19.39 10.58 1.94
N MET A 221 -18.94 9.47 1.34
CA MET A 221 -19.53 8.16 1.60
C MET A 221 -19.38 7.71 3.06
N VAL A 222 -18.25 8.00 3.69
CA VAL A 222 -17.98 7.65 5.09
C VAL A 222 -18.75 8.55 6.05
N GLU A 223 -18.76 9.86 5.80
CA GLU A 223 -19.27 10.85 6.74
C GLU A 223 -20.76 11.16 6.55
N ASP A 224 -21.23 11.28 5.30
CA ASP A 224 -22.59 11.73 5.01
C ASP A 224 -23.55 10.57 4.70
N PHE A 225 -23.07 9.47 4.09
CA PHE A 225 -23.95 8.39 3.60
C PHE A 225 -23.91 7.10 4.42
N SER A 226 -22.95 6.96 5.33
CA SER A 226 -22.71 5.69 6.02
C SER A 226 -23.90 5.24 6.86
N ASP A 227 -24.58 6.15 7.54
CA ASP A 227 -25.76 5.84 8.35
C ASP A 227 -26.94 5.34 7.50
N ASP A 228 -27.23 6.01 6.39
CA ASP A 228 -28.27 5.60 5.44
C ASP A 228 -27.98 4.22 4.85
N ILE A 229 -26.74 3.97 4.43
CA ILE A 229 -26.30 2.70 3.84
C ILE A 229 -26.38 1.56 4.87
N LEU A 230 -25.95 1.78 6.11
CA LEU A 230 -25.96 0.76 7.15
C LEU A 230 -27.40 0.49 7.66
N ALA A 231 -28.25 1.51 7.75
CA ALA A 231 -29.66 1.34 8.08
C ALA A 231 -30.40 0.56 6.98
N ALA A 232 -30.14 0.89 5.70
CA ALA A 232 -30.64 0.15 4.55
C ALA A 232 -30.19 -1.31 4.57
N TRP A 233 -28.93 -1.58 4.91
CA TRP A 233 -28.40 -2.93 5.04
C TRP A 233 -29.10 -3.73 6.15
N ALA A 234 -29.33 -3.11 7.32
CA ALA A 234 -30.04 -3.73 8.42
C ALA A 234 -31.50 -4.06 8.04
N GLU A 235 -32.20 -3.14 7.38
CA GLU A 235 -33.56 -3.39 6.88
C GLU A 235 -33.57 -4.50 5.82
N ARG A 236 -32.64 -4.45 4.87
CA ARG A 236 -32.54 -5.51 3.86
C ARG A 236 -32.33 -6.89 4.50
N CYS A 237 -31.47 -7.00 5.51
CA CYS A 237 -31.26 -8.24 6.25
C CYS A 237 -32.55 -8.71 6.95
N ARG A 238 -33.30 -7.78 7.56
CA ARG A 238 -34.59 -8.05 8.23
C ARG A 238 -35.64 -8.54 7.24
N MET A 239 -35.82 -7.84 6.12
CA MET A 239 -36.69 -8.24 5.01
C MET A 239 -36.32 -9.63 4.49
N HIS A 240 -35.02 -9.90 4.35
CA HIS A 240 -34.55 -11.19 3.85
C HIS A 240 -34.86 -12.33 4.83
N ALA A 241 -34.55 -12.15 6.12
CA ALA A 241 -34.83 -13.12 7.17
C ALA A 241 -36.34 -13.41 7.29
N ARG A 242 -37.19 -12.37 7.17
CA ARG A 242 -38.64 -12.51 7.18
C ARG A 242 -39.13 -13.43 6.06
N VAL A 243 -38.71 -13.19 4.81
CA VAL A 243 -39.13 -14.00 3.65
C VAL A 243 -38.71 -15.46 3.80
N THR A 244 -37.51 -15.73 4.33
CA THR A 244 -37.04 -17.09 4.58
C THR A 244 -37.91 -17.83 5.59
N ALA A 245 -38.46 -17.12 6.59
CA ALA A 245 -39.32 -17.69 7.63
C ALA A 245 -40.81 -17.79 7.23
N THR A 246 -41.25 -17.07 6.19
CA THR A 246 -42.66 -16.97 5.81
C THR A 246 -43.16 -18.24 5.10
N PRO A 247 -44.16 -18.96 5.64
CA PRO A 247 -44.78 -20.09 4.95
C PRO A 247 -45.72 -19.61 3.84
N SER A 248 -46.01 -20.49 2.87
CA SER A 248 -46.95 -20.20 1.79
C SER A 248 -48.40 -20.19 2.30
N THR A 249 -49.10 -19.06 2.19
CA THR A 249 -50.50 -18.91 2.64
C THR A 249 -51.40 -18.33 1.54
N ARG A 250 -52.71 -18.64 1.54
CA ARG A 250 -53.65 -18.04 0.59
C ARG A 250 -53.65 -16.50 0.66
N GLY A 251 -53.54 -15.94 1.87
CA GLY A 251 -53.43 -14.49 2.09
C GLY A 251 -52.19 -13.89 1.43
N GLY A 252 -51.02 -14.53 1.55
CA GLY A 252 -49.78 -14.08 0.89
C GLY A 252 -49.91 -14.04 -0.64
N LEU A 253 -50.52 -15.06 -1.25
CA LEU A 253 -50.76 -15.05 -2.70
C LEU A 253 -51.72 -13.94 -3.13
N ALA A 254 -52.76 -13.66 -2.32
CA ALA A 254 -53.68 -12.55 -2.58
C ALA A 254 -52.95 -11.19 -2.50
N ALA A 255 -52.05 -11.02 -1.51
CA ALA A 255 -51.24 -9.81 -1.39
C ALA A 255 -50.30 -9.60 -2.59
N VAL A 256 -49.66 -10.68 -3.11
CA VAL A 256 -48.84 -10.61 -4.34
C VAL A 256 -49.66 -10.15 -5.53
N LYS A 257 -50.87 -10.69 -5.71
CA LYS A 257 -51.78 -10.27 -6.79
C LYS A 257 -52.16 -8.80 -6.64
N ASN A 258 -52.58 -8.38 -5.44
CA ASN A 258 -53.00 -7.01 -5.17
C ASN A 258 -51.86 -6.00 -5.36
N TYR A 259 -50.61 -6.42 -5.17
CA TYR A 259 -49.43 -5.58 -5.41
C TYR A 259 -49.02 -5.52 -6.89
N LEU A 260 -48.88 -6.66 -7.56
CA LEU A 260 -48.33 -6.71 -8.92
C LEU A 260 -49.36 -6.48 -10.03
N GLN A 261 -50.61 -6.93 -9.86
CA GLN A 261 -51.62 -6.84 -10.91
C GLN A 261 -51.93 -5.38 -11.31
N PRO A 262 -52.08 -4.42 -10.37
CA PRO A 262 -52.28 -3.02 -10.74
C PRO A 262 -51.10 -2.43 -11.52
N LEU A 263 -49.86 -2.78 -11.16
CA LEU A 263 -48.66 -2.32 -11.87
C LEU A 263 -48.62 -2.86 -13.31
N VAL A 264 -49.00 -4.13 -13.49
CA VAL A 264 -49.08 -4.75 -14.81
C VAL A 264 -50.16 -4.10 -15.67
N ASP A 265 -51.36 -3.91 -15.11
CA ASP A 265 -52.52 -3.36 -15.83
C ASP A 265 -52.31 -1.90 -16.20
N ALA A 266 -51.69 -1.10 -15.32
CA ALA A 266 -51.35 0.30 -15.57
C ALA A 266 -50.12 0.48 -16.48
N GLY A 267 -49.45 -0.59 -16.88
CA GLY A 267 -48.23 -0.50 -17.67
C GLY A 267 -47.01 0.07 -16.94
N ALA A 268 -47.05 0.12 -15.60
CA ALA A 268 -46.03 0.72 -14.77
C ALA A 268 -44.72 -0.10 -14.74
N LEU A 269 -43.66 0.52 -14.18
CA LEU A 269 -42.39 -0.16 -13.92
C LEU A 269 -42.56 -1.22 -12.82
N LEU A 270 -41.84 -2.33 -12.93
CA LEU A 270 -41.90 -3.46 -12.00
C LEU A 270 -40.60 -3.56 -11.20
N PRO A 271 -40.65 -3.85 -9.87
CA PRO A 271 -39.45 -4.02 -9.07
C PRO A 271 -38.50 -5.03 -9.70
N ALA A 272 -37.31 -4.57 -10.10
CA ALA A 272 -36.38 -5.36 -10.89
C ALA A 272 -35.03 -5.52 -10.18
N THR A 273 -34.35 -6.63 -10.50
CA THR A 273 -33.01 -6.98 -10.03
C THR A 273 -32.18 -7.52 -11.19
N VAL A 274 -30.85 -7.46 -11.06
CA VAL A 274 -29.92 -8.00 -12.06
C VAL A 274 -29.49 -9.41 -11.66
N SER A 275 -29.90 -10.40 -12.45
CA SER A 275 -29.50 -11.80 -12.33
C SER A 275 -28.37 -12.14 -13.30
N ARG A 276 -27.35 -12.88 -12.83
CA ARG A 276 -26.28 -13.40 -13.72
C ARG A 276 -26.80 -14.33 -14.82
N LYS A 277 -27.87 -15.07 -14.58
CA LYS A 277 -28.39 -16.07 -15.52
C LYS A 277 -29.42 -15.49 -16.48
N HIS A 278 -30.18 -14.50 -16.03
CA HIS A 278 -31.38 -14.01 -16.72
C HIS A 278 -31.32 -12.52 -17.08
N GLY A 279 -30.20 -11.83 -16.82
CA GLY A 279 -30.13 -10.38 -16.95
C GLY A 279 -31.08 -9.69 -15.98
N ILE A 280 -31.72 -8.61 -16.42
CA ILE A 280 -32.74 -7.89 -15.63
C ILE A 280 -33.97 -8.80 -15.47
N THR A 281 -34.45 -8.97 -14.24
CA THR A 281 -35.62 -9.79 -13.92
C THR A 281 -36.38 -9.24 -12.72
N LEU A 282 -37.53 -9.81 -12.38
CA LEU A 282 -38.33 -9.39 -11.23
C LEU A 282 -37.56 -9.58 -9.90
N ALA A 283 -37.59 -8.59 -9.02
CA ALA A 283 -37.02 -8.63 -7.67
C ALA A 283 -37.89 -9.48 -6.72
N HIS A 284 -37.88 -10.80 -6.93
CA HIS A 284 -38.76 -11.75 -6.22
C HIS A 284 -38.68 -11.61 -4.70
N HIS A 285 -37.46 -11.41 -4.18
CA HIS A 285 -37.24 -11.34 -2.74
C HIS A 285 -37.81 -10.06 -2.12
N TYR A 286 -37.65 -8.94 -2.82
CA TYR A 286 -38.24 -7.67 -2.42
C TYR A 286 -39.77 -7.75 -2.46
N VAL A 287 -40.36 -8.25 -3.56
CA VAL A 287 -41.81 -8.41 -3.69
C VAL A 287 -42.37 -9.33 -2.60
N ALA A 288 -41.70 -10.45 -2.32
CA ALA A 288 -42.09 -11.35 -1.23
C ALA A 288 -42.06 -10.62 0.12
N ALA A 289 -41.01 -9.84 0.37
CA ALA A 289 -40.86 -9.09 1.60
C ALA A 289 -41.97 -8.05 1.78
N VAL A 290 -42.28 -7.22 0.78
CA VAL A 290 -43.28 -6.16 0.92
C VAL A 290 -44.72 -6.68 0.98
N THR A 291 -44.99 -7.83 0.36
CA THR A 291 -46.32 -8.46 0.36
C THR A 291 -46.57 -9.41 1.52
N GLY A 292 -45.53 -9.77 2.28
CA GLY A 292 -45.61 -10.79 3.33
C GLY A 292 -45.86 -12.20 2.79
N ALA A 293 -45.57 -12.44 1.50
CA ALA A 293 -45.70 -13.74 0.87
C ALA A 293 -44.40 -14.55 0.95
N SER A 294 -44.50 -15.87 0.79
CA SER A 294 -43.32 -16.71 0.61
C SER A 294 -42.68 -16.51 -0.77
N TRP A 295 -41.37 -16.74 -0.87
CA TRP A 295 -40.64 -16.60 -2.13
C TRP A 295 -41.22 -17.47 -3.26
N ASN A 296 -41.62 -18.71 -2.95
CA ASN A 296 -42.20 -19.65 -3.92
C ASN A 296 -43.50 -19.12 -4.53
N GLN A 297 -44.34 -18.44 -3.74
CA GLN A 297 -45.60 -17.89 -4.25
C GLN A 297 -45.37 -16.76 -5.25
N VAL A 298 -44.38 -15.90 -4.99
CA VAL A 298 -43.99 -14.85 -5.94
C VAL A 298 -43.40 -15.47 -7.19
N HIS A 299 -42.54 -16.48 -7.04
CA HIS A 299 -41.93 -17.21 -8.15
C HIS A 299 -42.97 -17.86 -9.07
N ASP A 300 -43.92 -18.60 -8.49
CA ASP A 300 -44.96 -19.29 -9.25
C ASP A 300 -45.89 -18.29 -9.94
N PHE A 301 -46.27 -17.22 -9.25
CA PHE A 301 -47.09 -16.17 -9.82
C PHE A 301 -46.39 -15.46 -10.98
N ALA A 302 -45.13 -15.07 -10.78
CA ALA A 302 -44.31 -14.41 -11.79
C ALA A 302 -44.09 -15.29 -13.03
N THR A 303 -43.90 -16.59 -12.83
CA THR A 303 -43.73 -17.56 -13.92
C THR A 303 -45.02 -17.72 -14.72
N ARG A 304 -46.17 -17.91 -14.06
CA ARG A 304 -47.47 -18.08 -14.74
C ARG A 304 -47.92 -16.83 -15.51
N ARG A 305 -47.51 -15.65 -15.05
CA ARG A 305 -47.89 -14.35 -15.63
C ARG A 305 -46.81 -13.76 -16.56
N GLY A 306 -45.69 -14.46 -16.78
CA GLY A 306 -44.60 -13.96 -17.63
C GLY A 306 -43.92 -12.68 -17.10
N LEU A 307 -43.96 -12.43 -15.79
CA LEU A 307 -43.53 -11.15 -15.21
C LEU A 307 -42.01 -10.95 -15.25
N ARG A 308 -41.24 -12.02 -15.47
CA ARG A 308 -39.78 -11.94 -15.61
C ARG A 308 -39.36 -11.14 -16.83
N GLU A 309 -39.92 -11.48 -17.99
CA GLU A 309 -39.66 -10.77 -19.24
C GLU A 309 -40.28 -9.37 -19.22
N LEU A 310 -41.45 -9.23 -18.57
CA LEU A 310 -42.08 -7.94 -18.43
C LEU A 310 -41.25 -6.97 -17.57
N ALA A 311 -40.71 -7.43 -16.44
CA ALA A 311 -39.81 -6.64 -15.60
C ALA A 311 -38.48 -6.31 -16.31
N ALA A 312 -37.99 -7.21 -17.18
CA ALA A 312 -36.82 -6.91 -18.01
C ALA A 312 -37.06 -5.76 -19.00
N ARG A 313 -38.28 -5.65 -19.54
CA ARG A 313 -38.70 -4.55 -20.43
C ARG A 313 -39.10 -3.27 -19.69
N ARG A 314 -39.49 -3.39 -18.41
CA ARG A 314 -40.00 -2.30 -17.57
C ARG A 314 -39.32 -2.31 -16.19
N PRO A 315 -37.99 -2.13 -16.12
CA PRO A 315 -37.28 -2.18 -14.85
C PRO A 315 -37.68 -1.00 -13.96
N GLY A 316 -38.11 -1.31 -12.74
CA GLY A 316 -38.47 -0.34 -11.71
C GLY A 316 -37.69 -0.54 -10.42
N PRO A 317 -37.68 0.48 -9.55
CA PRO A 317 -36.96 0.44 -8.29
C PRO A 317 -37.62 -0.49 -7.27
N SER A 318 -36.87 -0.83 -6.23
CA SER A 318 -37.28 -1.61 -5.07
C SER A 318 -37.10 -0.78 -3.78
N PRO A 319 -37.92 0.27 -3.56
CA PRO A 319 -37.74 1.22 -2.48
C PRO A 319 -37.96 0.60 -1.10
N MET A 320 -37.02 0.82 -0.18
CA MET A 320 -37.16 0.44 1.23
C MET A 320 -37.63 1.63 2.08
N GLN A 321 -38.39 1.32 3.14
CA GLN A 321 -38.91 2.31 4.09
C GLN A 321 -37.85 2.65 5.15
N VAL A 322 -36.74 3.25 4.72
CA VAL A 322 -35.63 3.70 5.56
C VAL A 322 -35.42 5.19 5.31
N PRO A 323 -35.30 6.03 6.36
CA PRO A 323 -35.06 7.46 6.17
C PRO A 323 -33.72 7.69 5.49
N VAL A 324 -33.70 8.61 4.53
CA VAL A 324 -32.49 9.10 3.87
C VAL A 324 -32.13 10.45 4.49
N THR A 325 -30.96 10.54 5.09
CA THR A 325 -30.51 11.71 5.84
C THR A 325 -29.30 12.39 5.20
N GLY A 326 -28.50 11.65 4.44
CA GLY A 326 -27.31 12.15 3.77
C GLY A 326 -27.64 13.25 2.75
N ARG A 327 -26.73 14.21 2.58
CA ARG A 327 -26.95 15.36 1.71
C ARG A 327 -25.80 15.62 0.74
N ILE A 328 -26.15 16.09 -0.45
CA ILE A 328 -25.22 16.63 -1.45
C ILE A 328 -25.69 18.06 -1.74
N GLU A 329 -24.82 19.05 -1.51
CA GLU A 329 -25.12 20.46 -1.74
C GLU A 329 -26.47 20.91 -1.12
N GLY A 330 -26.75 20.43 0.09
CA GLY A 330 -27.96 20.75 0.86
C GLY A 330 -29.21 19.91 0.54
N ARG A 331 -29.22 19.15 -0.56
CA ARG A 331 -30.32 18.26 -0.98
C ARG A 331 -30.08 16.82 -0.52
N THR A 332 -31.14 16.06 -0.25
CA THR A 332 -31.00 14.62 0.07
C THR A 332 -30.37 13.87 -1.10
N TRP A 333 -29.37 13.04 -0.82
CA TRP A 333 -28.61 12.36 -1.87
C TRP A 333 -29.42 11.31 -2.65
N ARG A 334 -30.47 10.76 -2.03
CA ARG A 334 -31.46 9.87 -2.66
C ARG A 334 -32.86 10.22 -2.20
N GLU A 335 -33.86 9.82 -2.99
CA GLU A 335 -35.26 9.84 -2.58
C GLU A 335 -35.59 8.67 -1.64
N PHE A 336 -35.04 7.49 -1.93
CA PHE A 336 -35.18 6.28 -1.11
C PHE A 336 -33.94 5.40 -1.21
N MET A 337 -33.76 4.50 -0.24
CA MET A 337 -32.75 3.46 -0.30
C MET A 337 -33.29 2.25 -1.07
N ASP A 338 -32.59 1.83 -2.14
CA ASP A 338 -33.03 0.72 -2.98
C ASP A 338 -32.54 -0.64 -2.44
N TYR A 339 -33.44 -1.61 -2.35
CA TYR A 339 -33.18 -2.97 -1.84
C TYR A 339 -32.11 -3.72 -2.64
N GLU A 340 -32.06 -3.55 -3.95
CA GLU A 340 -31.13 -4.26 -4.84
C GLU A 340 -29.78 -3.55 -4.94
N GLU A 341 -29.76 -2.23 -4.78
CA GLU A 341 -28.52 -1.42 -4.76
C GLU A 341 -27.75 -1.54 -3.43
N THR A 342 -28.44 -1.73 -2.31
CA THR A 342 -27.85 -1.71 -0.96
C THR A 342 -26.58 -2.59 -0.79
N PRO A 343 -26.51 -3.85 -1.25
CA PRO A 343 -25.30 -4.66 -1.13
C PRO A 343 -24.08 -4.09 -1.89
N ILE A 344 -24.34 -3.35 -2.97
CA ILE A 344 -23.32 -2.67 -3.78
C ILE A 344 -22.82 -1.44 -2.99
N LEU A 345 -23.73 -0.66 -2.40
CA LEU A 345 -23.39 0.48 -1.55
C LEU A 345 -22.57 0.10 -0.32
N VAL A 346 -22.91 -0.99 0.38
CA VAL A 346 -22.10 -1.49 1.53
C VAL A 346 -20.68 -1.85 1.10
N ARG A 347 -20.53 -2.48 -0.08
CA ARG A 347 -19.21 -2.79 -0.65
C ARG A 347 -18.43 -1.51 -0.98
N HIS A 348 -19.10 -0.53 -1.57
CA HIS A 348 -18.49 0.76 -1.90
C HIS A 348 -18.10 1.54 -0.64
N LEU A 349 -18.95 1.55 0.40
CA LEU A 349 -18.67 2.17 1.70
C LEU A 349 -17.39 1.60 2.33
N ALA A 350 -17.26 0.28 2.39
CA ALA A 350 -16.04 -0.37 2.88
C ALA A 350 -14.80 -0.04 2.03
N THR A 351 -14.99 0.15 0.73
CA THR A 351 -13.89 0.50 -0.20
C THR A 351 -13.48 1.97 -0.04
N ALA A 352 -14.44 2.88 0.11
CA ALA A 352 -14.22 4.28 0.43
C ALA A 352 -13.47 4.43 1.76
N ALA A 353 -13.90 3.71 2.79
CA ALA A 353 -13.18 3.66 4.07
C ALA A 353 -11.73 3.14 3.91
N ALA A 354 -11.51 2.13 3.06
CA ALA A 354 -10.15 1.66 2.74
C ALA A 354 -9.29 2.73 2.05
N ILE A 355 -9.85 3.48 1.11
CA ILE A 355 -9.16 4.59 0.42
C ILE A 355 -8.80 5.69 1.42
N VAL A 356 -9.75 6.11 2.25
CA VAL A 356 -9.53 7.14 3.29
C VAL A 356 -8.41 6.71 4.24
N ILE A 357 -8.46 5.48 4.77
CA ILE A 357 -7.42 4.95 5.66
C ILE A 357 -6.07 4.91 4.92
N LEU A 358 -6.00 4.29 3.75
CA LEU A 358 -4.72 4.09 3.05
C LEU A 358 -4.10 5.39 2.57
N TYR A 359 -4.90 6.30 2.02
CA TYR A 359 -4.41 7.56 1.46
C TYR A 359 -4.01 8.54 2.56
N LEU A 360 -4.84 8.74 3.60
CA LEU A 360 -4.59 9.77 4.61
C LEU A 360 -3.62 9.36 5.71
N THR A 361 -3.44 8.06 5.95
CA THR A 361 -2.39 7.56 6.87
C THR A 361 -1.10 7.21 6.14
N GLY A 362 -1.21 6.80 4.87
CA GLY A 362 -0.11 6.23 4.13
C GLY A 362 0.25 4.81 4.57
N MET A 363 -0.58 4.12 5.36
CA MET A 363 -0.35 2.73 5.77
C MET A 363 -0.04 1.80 4.59
N ARG A 364 0.79 0.76 4.81
CA ARG A 364 0.95 -0.27 3.77
C ARG A 364 -0.37 -1.02 3.60
N PRO A 365 -0.73 -1.43 2.37
CA PRO A 365 -1.93 -2.23 2.14
C PRO A 365 -1.99 -3.53 2.95
N GLN A 366 -0.85 -4.10 3.34
CA GLN A 366 -0.82 -5.28 4.21
C GLN A 366 -1.19 -4.93 5.66
N GLU A 367 -0.67 -3.82 6.19
CA GLU A 367 -0.94 -3.34 7.56
C GLU A 367 -2.40 -2.88 7.72
N ALA A 368 -2.93 -2.14 6.74
CA ALA A 368 -4.31 -1.66 6.81
C ALA A 368 -5.32 -2.82 6.78
N ARG A 369 -5.03 -3.89 6.02
CA ARG A 369 -5.89 -5.07 5.91
C ARG A 369 -5.88 -5.95 7.16
N SER A 370 -4.86 -5.84 8.00
CA SER A 370 -4.79 -6.56 9.27
C SER A 370 -5.35 -5.78 10.46
N LEU A 371 -5.88 -4.57 10.23
CA LEU A 371 -6.57 -3.81 11.28
C LEU A 371 -7.79 -4.58 11.79
N ARG A 372 -7.96 -4.54 13.12
CA ARG A 372 -9.06 -5.18 13.84
C ARG A 372 -9.97 -4.14 14.47
N SER A 373 -11.23 -4.49 14.68
CA SER A 373 -12.16 -3.67 15.45
C SER A 373 -11.60 -3.40 16.85
N GLY A 374 -11.54 -2.12 17.23
CA GLY A 374 -10.85 -1.62 18.42
C GLY A 374 -9.41 -1.16 18.20
N CYS A 375 -8.90 -1.14 16.96
CA CYS A 375 -7.51 -0.72 16.67
C CYS A 375 -7.25 0.76 16.92
N CYS A 376 -8.27 1.61 16.93
CA CYS A 376 -8.16 3.05 17.16
C CYS A 376 -9.03 3.42 18.37
N PRO A 377 -8.56 3.24 19.62
CA PRO A 377 -9.33 3.62 20.80
C PRO A 377 -9.45 5.15 20.91
N ASP A 378 -10.46 5.62 21.65
CA ASP A 378 -10.58 7.04 21.94
C ASP A 378 -9.48 7.48 22.91
N PRO A 379 -8.81 8.62 22.64
CA PRO A 379 -7.74 9.13 23.48
C PRO A 379 -8.26 9.49 24.87
N GLN A 380 -7.48 9.17 25.91
CA GLN A 380 -7.74 9.70 27.26
C GLN A 380 -7.12 11.10 27.38
N PRO A 381 -7.78 12.04 28.09
CA PRO A 381 -7.21 13.36 28.33
C PRO A 381 -5.86 13.27 29.03
N ASN A 382 -4.91 14.10 28.62
CA ASN A 382 -3.65 14.29 29.33
C ASN A 382 -3.90 14.93 30.71
N PRO A 383 -2.94 14.84 31.66
CA PRO A 383 -3.06 15.47 32.98
C PRO A 383 -3.31 16.99 32.94
N ASP A 384 -2.94 17.66 31.86
CA ASP A 384 -3.17 19.10 31.62
C ASP A 384 -4.53 19.41 30.97
N GLY A 385 -5.39 18.40 30.77
CA GLY A 385 -6.70 18.53 30.13
C GLY A 385 -6.66 18.55 28.60
N SER A 386 -5.49 18.50 27.97
CA SER A 386 -5.37 18.42 26.52
C SER A 386 -5.76 17.04 25.99
N MET A 387 -6.46 16.97 24.86
CA MET A 387 -6.81 15.70 24.22
C MET A 387 -5.68 15.25 23.29
N PRO A 388 -5.08 14.07 23.50
CA PRO A 388 -4.08 13.55 22.59
C PRO A 388 -4.71 13.15 21.25
N ARG A 389 -3.88 13.01 20.22
CA ARG A 389 -4.31 12.57 18.89
C ARG A 389 -4.79 11.11 18.93
N HIS A 390 -5.72 10.76 18.06
CA HIS A 390 -6.11 9.36 17.86
C HIS A 390 -4.94 8.53 17.33
N LEU A 391 -4.72 7.36 17.92
CA LEU A 391 -3.65 6.45 17.55
C LEU A 391 -4.22 5.11 17.08
N ILE A 392 -3.77 4.65 15.91
CA ILE A 392 -4.13 3.34 15.35
C ILE A 392 -3.01 2.35 15.68
N ARG A 393 -3.36 1.34 16.47
CA ARG A 393 -2.54 0.16 16.74
C ARG A 393 -2.62 -0.78 15.56
N ALA A 394 -1.47 -1.07 14.95
CA ALA A 394 -1.38 -1.88 13.74
C ALA A 394 -0.19 -2.81 13.81
N HIS A 395 -0.28 -3.95 13.13
CA HIS A 395 0.83 -4.88 12.95
C HIS A 395 1.59 -4.52 11.67
N HIS A 396 2.92 -4.67 11.69
CA HIS A 396 3.73 -4.71 10.48
C HIS A 396 4.30 -6.11 10.27
N PHE A 397 4.64 -6.40 9.02
CA PHE A 397 5.09 -7.73 8.58
C PHE A 397 6.42 -7.69 7.84
N LYS A 398 6.80 -6.52 7.30
CA LYS A 398 8.08 -6.39 6.56
C LYS A 398 9.23 -6.53 7.55
N ASN A 399 10.13 -7.46 7.25
CA ASN A 399 11.36 -7.72 8.01
C ASN A 399 11.16 -8.09 9.48
N VAL A 400 9.98 -8.58 9.87
CA VAL A 400 9.74 -9.07 11.23
C VAL A 400 10.35 -10.45 11.37
N ARG A 401 11.23 -10.60 12.36
CA ARG A 401 12.01 -11.81 12.59
C ARG A 401 12.15 -12.11 14.08
N ASP A 402 12.32 -13.39 14.40
CA ASP A 402 12.67 -13.83 15.75
C ASP A 402 14.18 -13.67 16.03
N SER A 403 14.62 -14.10 17.21
CA SER A 403 16.02 -14.09 17.65
C SER A 403 16.95 -14.88 16.73
N ASP A 404 16.42 -15.90 16.07
CA ASP A 404 17.16 -16.81 15.19
C ASP A 404 17.16 -16.32 13.73
N GLY A 405 16.45 -15.21 13.46
CA GLY A 405 16.38 -14.57 12.15
C GLY A 405 15.32 -15.16 11.22
N HIS A 406 14.43 -16.02 11.73
CA HIS A 406 13.31 -16.59 10.97
C HIS A 406 12.17 -15.58 10.81
N HIS A 407 11.48 -15.62 9.68
CA HIS A 407 10.37 -14.72 9.40
C HIS A 407 9.12 -15.06 10.24
N ILE A 408 8.63 -14.09 11.01
CA ILE A 408 7.40 -14.26 11.81
C ILE A 408 6.19 -13.90 10.95
N SER A 409 5.38 -14.91 10.62
CA SER A 409 4.19 -14.77 9.77
C SER A 409 3.11 -13.86 10.37
N ALA A 410 2.95 -13.90 11.70
CA ALA A 410 1.97 -13.09 12.43
C ALA A 410 2.28 -11.58 12.41
N GLY A 411 3.51 -11.22 12.01
CA GLY A 411 4.02 -9.86 12.18
C GLY A 411 4.17 -9.48 13.65
N GLU A 412 4.48 -8.22 13.89
CA GLU A 412 4.57 -7.65 15.23
C GLU A 412 3.79 -6.34 15.30
N GLU A 413 3.29 -6.00 16.49
CA GLU A 413 2.68 -4.70 16.71
C GLU A 413 3.74 -3.60 16.54
N ARG A 414 3.38 -2.53 15.84
CA ARG A 414 4.29 -1.41 15.63
C ARG A 414 4.61 -0.73 16.97
N ALA A 415 5.90 -0.55 17.24
CA ALA A 415 6.37 0.25 18.38
C ALA A 415 5.87 1.71 18.32
N VAL A 416 5.72 2.28 17.12
CA VAL A 416 5.12 3.61 16.91
C VAL A 416 3.77 3.45 16.19
N PRO A 417 2.64 3.67 16.90
CA PRO A 417 1.31 3.66 16.31
C PRO A 417 1.14 4.69 15.20
N TRP A 418 0.17 4.47 14.32
CA TRP A 418 -0.17 5.46 13.29
C TRP A 418 -1.01 6.57 13.91
N VAL A 419 -0.75 7.83 13.55
CA VAL A 419 -1.58 8.96 13.95
C VAL A 419 -2.77 9.08 12.99
N ALA A 420 -3.99 9.15 13.52
CA ALA A 420 -5.21 9.31 12.75
C ALA A 420 -5.77 10.73 12.87
N ILE A 421 -6.28 11.24 11.75
CA ILE A 421 -7.11 12.44 11.67
C ILE A 421 -8.58 12.05 11.60
N THR A 422 -9.48 13.00 11.84
CA THR A 422 -10.94 12.76 11.98
C THR A 422 -11.54 11.89 10.85
N PRO A 423 -11.28 12.15 9.54
CA PRO A 423 -11.85 11.31 8.48
C PRO A 423 -11.40 9.84 8.57
N VAL A 424 -10.17 9.58 9.02
CA VAL A 424 -9.65 8.22 9.22
C VAL A 424 -10.32 7.56 10.42
N VAL A 425 -10.55 8.30 11.51
CA VAL A 425 -11.27 7.80 12.68
C VAL A 425 -12.70 7.42 12.28
N ASN A 426 -13.40 8.30 11.56
CA ASN A 426 -14.74 8.05 11.05
C ASN A 426 -14.79 6.80 10.15
N ALA A 427 -13.82 6.65 9.24
CA ALA A 427 -13.72 5.47 8.38
C ALA A 427 -13.53 4.17 9.18
N ILE A 428 -12.71 4.19 10.24
CA ILE A 428 -12.52 3.04 11.14
C ILE A 428 -13.82 2.73 11.89
N ARG A 429 -14.48 3.74 12.46
CA ARG A 429 -15.75 3.58 13.20
C ARG A 429 -16.86 3.00 12.33
N VAL A 430 -16.95 3.42 11.06
CA VAL A 430 -17.88 2.83 10.09
C VAL A 430 -17.57 1.35 9.84
N LEU A 431 -16.30 0.99 9.64
CA LEU A 431 -15.90 -0.41 9.47
C LEU A 431 -16.17 -1.25 10.73
N GLU A 432 -15.97 -0.68 11.92
CA GLU A 432 -16.28 -1.31 13.22
C GLU A 432 -17.77 -1.61 13.41
N ARG A 433 -18.66 -0.90 12.70
CA ARG A 433 -20.12 -1.19 12.67
C ARG A 433 -20.48 -2.33 11.72
N ILE A 434 -19.60 -2.67 10.76
CA ILE A 434 -19.83 -3.74 9.77
C ILE A 434 -19.36 -5.10 10.32
N VAL A 435 -18.33 -5.09 11.17
CA VAL A 435 -17.69 -6.32 11.67
C VAL A 435 -17.86 -6.48 13.18
N PRO A 436 -17.88 -7.71 13.71
CA PRO A 436 -17.90 -7.93 15.16
C PRO A 436 -16.66 -7.34 15.87
N LYS A 437 -16.80 -7.09 17.18
CA LYS A 437 -15.69 -6.61 18.01
C LYS A 437 -14.50 -7.60 17.98
N GLY A 438 -13.28 -7.09 17.80
CA GLY A 438 -12.05 -7.88 17.71
C GLY A 438 -11.77 -8.54 16.35
N GLU A 439 -12.75 -8.58 15.45
CA GLU A 439 -12.58 -9.11 14.10
C GLU A 439 -11.85 -8.15 13.16
N LEU A 440 -11.37 -8.66 12.04
CA LEU A 440 -10.69 -7.86 11.00
C LEU A 440 -11.67 -6.85 10.38
N LEU A 441 -11.29 -5.57 10.34
CA LEU A 441 -12.07 -4.50 9.69
C LEU A 441 -12.35 -4.80 8.21
N PHE A 442 -11.40 -5.48 7.55
CA PHE A 442 -11.53 -5.93 6.16
C PHE A 442 -11.73 -7.45 6.05
N SER A 443 -12.44 -8.07 6.99
CA SER A 443 -12.75 -9.51 6.97
C SER A 443 -13.41 -9.96 5.66
N SER A 444 -12.82 -10.95 4.98
CA SER A 444 -13.36 -11.46 3.73
C SER A 444 -14.75 -12.09 3.87
N THR A 445 -15.07 -12.67 5.05
CA THR A 445 -16.40 -13.22 5.35
C THR A 445 -17.44 -12.11 5.51
N HIS A 446 -17.18 -11.10 6.37
CA HIS A 446 -18.15 -10.04 6.64
C HIS A 446 -18.36 -9.11 5.43
N HIS A 447 -17.37 -8.99 4.55
CA HIS A 447 -17.46 -8.20 3.32
C HIS A 447 -17.97 -8.98 2.10
N ASP A 448 -18.34 -10.26 2.25
CA ASP A 448 -19.07 -11.06 1.25
C ASP A 448 -20.58 -10.99 1.51
N VAL A 449 -21.13 -9.78 1.54
CA VAL A 449 -22.51 -9.48 1.96
C VAL A 449 -23.60 -10.22 1.18
N VAL A 450 -23.33 -10.62 -0.06
CA VAL A 450 -24.32 -11.32 -0.92
C VAL A 450 -24.26 -12.84 -0.75
N SER A 451 -23.05 -13.42 -0.86
CA SER A 451 -22.91 -14.89 -0.85
C SER A 451 -22.63 -15.46 0.54
N GLN A 452 -22.23 -14.62 1.50
CA GLN A 452 -21.97 -14.94 2.91
C GLN A 452 -21.10 -16.21 3.07
N ARG A 453 -20.14 -16.39 2.17
CA ARG A 453 -19.24 -17.55 2.24
C ARG A 453 -18.27 -17.36 3.40
N LYS A 454 -17.93 -18.46 4.08
CA LYS A 454 -16.96 -18.52 5.17
C LYS A 454 -15.52 -18.41 4.62
N HIS A 455 -15.17 -17.26 4.08
CA HIS A 455 -13.83 -16.95 3.59
C HIS A 455 -12.87 -16.66 4.75
N HIS A 456 -11.64 -17.17 4.65
CA HIS A 456 -10.61 -16.94 5.66
C HIS A 456 -9.88 -15.61 5.49
N GLY A 457 -9.64 -14.93 6.60
CA GLY A 457 -8.75 -13.77 6.71
C GLY A 457 -9.32 -12.50 6.09
N ALA A 458 -8.44 -11.55 5.78
CA ALA A 458 -8.79 -10.27 5.20
C ALA A 458 -9.01 -10.35 3.69
N LEU A 459 -9.73 -9.36 3.14
CA LEU A 459 -9.89 -9.13 1.70
C LEU A 459 -8.51 -9.14 1.01
N LYS A 460 -8.41 -9.85 -0.11
CA LYS A 460 -7.15 -9.92 -0.85
C LYS A 460 -6.91 -8.62 -1.61
N ARG A 461 -5.64 -8.24 -1.77
CA ARG A 461 -5.22 -6.99 -2.46
C ARG A 461 -5.91 -6.82 -3.81
N GLY A 462 -5.84 -7.81 -4.70
CA GLY A 462 -6.48 -7.72 -6.01
C GLY A 462 -8.02 -7.63 -5.97
N THR A 463 -8.66 -8.06 -4.87
CA THR A 463 -10.09 -7.83 -4.68
C THR A 463 -10.37 -6.38 -4.32
N LEU A 464 -9.54 -5.75 -3.48
CA LEU A 464 -9.66 -4.33 -3.17
C LEU A 464 -9.34 -3.46 -4.38
N ASP A 465 -8.28 -3.76 -5.15
CA ASP A 465 -7.93 -3.01 -6.37
C ASP A 465 -9.14 -2.96 -7.33
N ARG A 466 -9.76 -4.12 -7.62
CA ARG A 466 -11.00 -4.17 -8.44
C ARG A 466 -12.20 -3.46 -7.80
N ARG A 467 -12.30 -3.45 -6.46
CA ARG A 467 -13.38 -2.71 -5.78
C ARG A 467 -13.19 -1.20 -5.93
N VAL A 468 -11.96 -0.70 -5.95
CA VAL A 468 -11.66 0.73 -6.22
C VAL A 468 -12.12 1.10 -7.62
N GLU A 469 -11.83 0.29 -8.64
CA GLU A 469 -12.31 0.53 -10.02
C GLU A 469 -13.84 0.56 -10.10
N ASN A 470 -14.52 -0.38 -9.44
CA ASN A 470 -15.99 -0.36 -9.38
C ASN A 470 -16.52 0.88 -8.65
N LEU A 471 -15.84 1.32 -7.58
CA LEU A 471 -16.22 2.52 -6.85
C LEU A 471 -16.07 3.77 -7.74
N VAL A 472 -15.00 3.87 -8.52
CA VAL A 472 -14.81 4.96 -9.48
C VAL A 472 -15.92 4.98 -10.53
N SER A 473 -16.28 3.81 -11.06
CA SER A 473 -17.41 3.70 -12.00
C SER A 473 -18.72 4.16 -11.38
N TRP A 474 -19.00 3.76 -10.14
CA TRP A 474 -20.18 4.21 -9.39
C TRP A 474 -20.15 5.72 -9.10
N ILE A 475 -19.00 6.27 -8.68
CA ILE A 475 -18.82 7.71 -8.46
C ILE A 475 -19.15 8.50 -9.74
N ASN A 476 -18.65 8.07 -10.90
CA ASN A 476 -18.89 8.77 -12.16
C ASN A 476 -20.36 8.73 -12.59
N GLN A 477 -21.04 7.60 -12.34
CA GLN A 477 -22.48 7.48 -12.56
C GLN A 477 -23.27 8.40 -11.62
N GLU A 478 -22.92 8.43 -10.33
CA GLU A 478 -23.57 9.29 -9.34
C GLU A 478 -23.30 10.77 -9.56
N ALA A 479 -22.07 11.15 -9.88
CA ALA A 479 -21.73 12.52 -10.22
C ALA A 479 -22.55 13.02 -11.42
N THR A 480 -22.80 12.15 -12.41
CA THR A 480 -23.68 12.48 -13.55
C THR A 480 -25.13 12.60 -13.10
N ALA A 481 -25.65 11.66 -12.31
CA ALA A 481 -27.03 11.67 -11.83
C ALA A 481 -27.35 12.89 -10.95
N GLN A 482 -26.38 13.35 -10.16
CA GLN A 482 -26.49 14.52 -9.27
C GLN A 482 -26.19 15.86 -9.98
N GLY A 483 -25.81 15.83 -11.26
CA GLY A 483 -25.47 17.05 -12.01
C GLY A 483 -24.14 17.69 -11.62
N LEU A 484 -23.16 16.89 -11.18
CA LEU A 484 -21.85 17.30 -10.68
C LEU A 484 -20.69 16.81 -11.59
N PRO A 485 -20.64 17.17 -12.89
CA PRO A 485 -19.63 16.66 -13.82
C PRO A 485 -18.19 17.04 -13.42
N ALA A 486 -18.00 18.16 -12.73
CA ALA A 486 -16.68 18.56 -12.21
C ALA A 486 -16.16 17.67 -11.07
N GLN A 487 -17.02 16.86 -10.45
CA GLN A 487 -16.65 15.89 -9.39
C GLN A 487 -16.46 14.47 -9.93
N MET A 488 -16.43 14.28 -11.26
CA MET A 488 -16.08 12.99 -11.86
C MET A 488 -14.60 12.68 -11.65
N VAL A 489 -14.29 11.40 -11.51
CA VAL A 489 -12.92 10.89 -11.42
C VAL A 489 -12.46 10.52 -12.84
N PRO A 490 -11.53 11.27 -13.45
CA PRO A 490 -10.99 10.95 -14.77
C PRO A 490 -10.12 9.69 -14.75
N GLU A 491 -9.80 9.17 -15.93
CA GLU A 491 -8.79 8.11 -16.07
C GLU A 491 -7.40 8.64 -15.73
N ASP A 492 -6.61 7.85 -15.00
CA ASP A 492 -5.25 8.23 -14.61
C ASP A 492 -4.25 7.93 -15.75
N PRO A 493 -3.39 8.90 -16.14
CA PRO A 493 -2.44 8.74 -17.24
C PRO A 493 -1.43 7.59 -17.08
N HIS A 494 -1.21 7.12 -15.85
CA HIS A 494 -0.26 6.06 -15.52
C HIS A 494 -0.94 4.73 -15.17
N GLY A 495 -2.22 4.58 -15.53
CA GLY A 495 -2.97 3.34 -15.43
C GLY A 495 -3.70 3.16 -14.09
N ASN A 496 -3.97 1.92 -13.71
CA ASN A 496 -4.93 1.62 -12.65
C ASN A 496 -4.57 2.22 -11.28
N LEU A 497 -5.62 2.49 -10.50
CA LEU A 497 -5.60 3.06 -9.15
C LEU A 497 -5.19 2.03 -8.08
N GLY A 498 -4.02 1.40 -8.26
CA GLY A 498 -3.55 0.38 -7.32
C GLY A 498 -3.28 0.95 -5.92
N LEU A 499 -3.57 0.19 -4.86
CA LEU A 499 -3.41 0.65 -3.47
C LEU A 499 -1.99 1.14 -3.11
N SER A 500 -0.96 0.66 -3.80
CA SER A 500 0.42 1.13 -3.62
C SER A 500 0.63 2.56 -4.12
N ARG A 501 -0.14 3.02 -5.10
CA ARG A 501 -0.07 4.38 -5.66
C ARG A 501 -0.66 5.41 -4.68
N LEU A 502 -1.70 5.05 -3.91
CA LEU A 502 -2.25 5.91 -2.85
C LEU A 502 -1.17 6.29 -1.83
N ARG A 503 -0.51 5.29 -1.24
CA ARG A 503 0.61 5.49 -0.31
C ARG A 503 1.73 6.31 -0.94
N ARG A 504 2.07 6.02 -2.19
CA ARG A 504 3.12 6.73 -2.92
C ARG A 504 2.80 8.21 -3.12
N THR A 505 1.54 8.53 -3.43
CA THR A 505 1.07 9.90 -3.66
C THR A 505 1.11 10.71 -2.37
N LEU A 506 0.61 10.17 -1.26
CA LEU A 506 0.74 10.85 0.04
C LEU A 506 2.21 11.08 0.41
N ALA A 507 3.06 10.07 0.22
CA ALA A 507 4.48 10.20 0.52
C ALA A 507 5.15 11.31 -0.30
N TRP A 508 4.76 11.43 -1.56
CA TRP A 508 5.22 12.49 -2.44
C TRP A 508 4.83 13.88 -1.91
N HIS A 509 3.61 14.06 -1.38
CA HIS A 509 3.15 15.32 -0.77
C HIS A 509 3.86 15.63 0.55
N ILE A 510 3.94 14.65 1.47
CA ILE A 510 4.58 14.86 2.78
C ILE A 510 6.06 15.20 2.60
N ALA A 511 6.77 14.51 1.69
CA ALA A 511 8.20 14.73 1.45
C ALA A 511 8.53 16.18 1.10
N ARG A 512 7.58 16.95 0.55
CA ARG A 512 7.75 18.34 0.10
C ARG A 512 7.40 19.38 1.15
N ARG A 513 7.03 18.97 2.36
CA ARG A 513 6.83 19.87 3.50
C ARG A 513 8.13 19.99 4.31
N PRO A 514 8.37 21.11 5.01
CA PRO A 514 9.49 21.23 5.94
C PRO A 514 9.52 20.06 6.94
N GLY A 515 10.66 19.41 7.13
CA GLY A 515 10.79 18.20 7.96
C GLY A 515 10.08 16.94 7.43
N GLY A 516 9.50 16.99 6.23
CA GLY A 516 8.64 15.95 5.66
C GLY A 516 9.31 14.59 5.44
N LEU A 517 10.60 14.57 5.07
CA LEU A 517 11.34 13.31 4.92
C LEU A 517 11.57 12.60 6.26
N VAL A 518 11.81 13.35 7.33
CA VAL A 518 11.94 12.80 8.69
C VAL A 518 10.59 12.28 9.16
N ALA A 519 9.51 13.05 8.93
CA ALA A 519 8.15 12.62 9.22
C ALA A 519 7.81 11.31 8.48
N LEU A 520 8.15 11.21 7.19
CA LEU A 520 7.99 9.97 6.42
C LEU A 520 8.83 8.83 6.96
N ALA A 521 10.09 9.07 7.33
CA ALA A 521 10.94 8.02 7.85
C ALA A 521 10.43 7.44 9.17
N ILE A 522 9.91 8.29 10.06
CA ILE A 522 9.25 7.88 11.31
C ILE A 522 7.94 7.16 11.00
N GLN A 523 7.03 7.81 10.27
CA GLN A 523 5.69 7.30 10.00
C GLN A 523 5.72 6.00 9.18
N TYR A 524 6.59 5.90 8.16
CA TYR A 524 6.67 4.72 7.29
C TYR A 524 7.62 3.63 7.80
N GLY A 525 8.34 3.87 8.90
CA GLY A 525 9.31 2.94 9.48
C GLY A 525 10.55 2.74 8.58
N HIS A 526 11.02 3.81 7.96
CA HIS A 526 12.09 3.83 6.96
C HIS A 526 13.22 4.81 7.35
N MET A 527 13.70 4.74 8.59
CA MET A 527 14.82 5.55 9.08
C MET A 527 16.04 5.49 8.16
N ARG A 528 16.34 4.31 7.58
CA ARG A 528 17.46 4.13 6.64
C ARG A 528 17.33 4.97 5.36
N THR A 529 16.11 5.26 4.92
CA THR A 529 15.81 6.08 3.72
C THR A 529 15.90 7.58 4.02
N ALA A 530 15.76 8.02 5.28
CA ALA A 530 16.06 9.42 5.64
C ALA A 530 17.56 9.68 5.86
N LEU A 531 18.32 8.64 6.26
CA LEU A 531 19.75 8.77 6.57
C LEU A 531 20.67 8.66 5.35
N ASP A 532 20.19 8.07 4.25
CA ASP A 532 20.95 7.96 3.00
C ASP A 532 20.42 8.96 1.96
N ALA A 533 21.15 10.06 1.77
CA ALA A 533 20.81 11.14 0.85
C ALA A 533 20.66 10.69 -0.62
N ARG A 534 21.20 9.52 -1.00
CA ARG A 534 21.05 8.96 -2.36
C ARG A 534 19.74 8.18 -2.54
N THR A 535 19.19 7.59 -1.47
CA THR A 535 17.89 6.87 -1.50
C THR A 535 16.71 7.69 -0.98
N SER A 536 16.97 8.76 -0.21
CA SER A 536 15.96 9.73 0.27
C SER A 536 15.25 10.47 -0.87
N THR A 537 15.91 10.58 -2.03
CA THR A 537 15.39 11.12 -3.29
C THR A 537 14.19 10.34 -3.82
N GLY A 538 14.02 9.07 -3.41
CA GLY A 538 12.97 8.19 -3.92
C GLY A 538 11.57 8.81 -3.80
N TYR A 539 11.22 9.47 -2.68
CA TYR A 539 9.90 10.10 -2.48
C TYR A 539 9.81 11.56 -2.95
N GLY A 540 10.93 12.28 -2.94
CA GLY A 540 10.99 13.71 -3.25
C GLY A 540 11.42 14.06 -4.68
N ASN A 541 11.88 13.12 -5.50
CA ASN A 541 12.44 13.44 -6.81
C ASN A 541 11.39 14.10 -7.75
N ARG A 542 11.81 15.13 -8.48
CA ARG A 542 10.99 15.99 -9.35
C ARG A 542 11.05 15.62 -10.84
N GLY A 543 11.98 14.76 -11.27
CA GLY A 543 12.16 14.40 -12.69
C GLY A 543 11.10 13.48 -13.33
N ARG A 544 9.92 13.25 -12.73
CA ARG A 544 8.92 12.26 -13.22
C ARG A 544 7.62 12.92 -13.71
N ARG A 545 7.32 12.67 -14.99
CA ARG A 545 6.54 13.50 -15.95
C ARG A 545 5.02 13.68 -15.71
N GLY A 546 4.45 13.24 -14.59
CA GLY A 546 2.99 13.11 -14.45
C GLY A 546 2.22 14.32 -13.90
N PHE A 547 2.86 15.21 -13.15
CA PHE A 547 2.18 16.05 -12.15
C PHE A 547 2.47 17.55 -12.28
N HIS A 548 3.19 17.96 -13.34
CA HIS A 548 3.85 19.27 -13.40
C HIS A 548 2.88 20.46 -13.39
N GLY A 549 1.68 20.34 -13.99
CA GLY A 549 0.85 21.51 -14.26
C GLY A 549 0.33 22.29 -13.05
N GLU A 550 -0.27 21.60 -12.06
CA GLU A 550 -0.82 22.24 -10.86
C GLU A 550 0.28 22.59 -9.83
N LEU A 551 1.33 21.78 -9.78
CA LEU A 551 2.47 22.02 -8.90
C LEU A 551 3.37 23.15 -9.36
N ASP A 552 3.48 23.35 -10.68
CA ASP A 552 4.19 24.51 -11.21
C ASP A 552 3.50 25.78 -10.72
N VAL A 553 2.16 25.81 -10.66
CA VAL A 553 1.37 26.94 -10.12
C VAL A 553 1.69 27.16 -8.64
N GLU A 554 1.57 26.14 -7.78
CA GLU A 554 1.89 26.28 -6.35
C GLU A 554 3.36 26.68 -6.11
N THR A 555 4.29 26.09 -6.85
CA THR A 555 5.73 26.36 -6.74
C THR A 555 6.05 27.76 -7.22
N ALA A 556 5.43 28.22 -8.32
CA ALA A 556 5.58 29.57 -8.83
C ALA A 556 5.01 30.59 -7.85
N LEU A 557 3.85 30.32 -7.24
CA LEU A 557 3.27 31.17 -6.19
C LEU A 557 4.17 31.24 -4.95
N ALA A 558 4.68 30.11 -4.46
CA ALA A 558 5.59 30.08 -3.31
C ALA A 558 6.92 30.81 -3.59
N ALA A 559 7.46 30.67 -4.81
CA ALA A 559 8.66 31.38 -5.23
C ALA A 559 8.41 32.88 -5.40
N ALA A 560 7.26 33.28 -5.97
CA ALA A 560 6.84 34.68 -6.05
C ALA A 560 6.66 35.31 -4.67
N GLN A 561 6.04 34.58 -3.74
CA GLN A 561 5.87 35.03 -2.35
C GLN A 561 7.21 35.13 -1.61
N THR A 562 8.14 34.21 -1.86
CA THR A 562 9.51 34.29 -1.30
C THR A 562 10.24 35.54 -1.78
N ALA A 563 10.09 35.86 -3.06
CA ALA A 563 10.67 37.04 -3.65
C ALA A 563 9.99 38.34 -3.20
N ALA A 564 8.67 38.34 -3.00
CA ALA A 564 7.95 39.45 -2.37
C ALA A 564 8.44 39.69 -0.94
N ARG A 565 8.53 38.62 -0.12
CA ARG A 565 9.09 38.70 1.24
C ARG A 565 10.49 39.27 1.25
N LEU A 566 11.36 38.82 0.34
CA LEU A 566 12.73 39.34 0.25
C LEU A 566 12.75 40.84 -0.09
N ARG A 567 11.96 41.26 -1.08
CA ARG A 567 11.85 42.68 -1.45
C ARG A 567 11.37 43.52 -0.26
N ASP A 568 10.30 43.10 0.41
CA ASP A 568 9.71 43.84 1.52
C ASP A 568 10.68 43.89 2.73
N ALA A 569 11.38 42.80 3.02
CA ALA A 569 12.45 42.72 4.03
C ALA A 569 13.58 43.71 3.74
N THR A 570 14.11 43.70 2.50
CA THR A 570 15.19 44.61 2.11
C THR A 570 14.77 46.08 2.09
N ALA A 571 13.50 46.37 1.74
CA ALA A 571 12.93 47.71 1.82
C ALA A 571 12.77 48.20 3.27
N ALA A 572 12.56 47.28 4.21
CA ALA A 572 12.56 47.56 5.65
C ALA A 572 13.96 47.74 6.26
N GLY A 573 15.03 47.64 5.45
CA GLY A 573 16.42 47.82 5.88
C GLY A 573 17.13 46.52 6.26
N GLU A 574 16.54 45.35 6.01
CA GLU A 574 17.19 44.07 6.26
C GLU A 574 18.37 43.86 5.31
N LYS A 575 19.54 43.54 5.86
CA LYS A 575 20.76 43.31 5.09
C LYS A 575 20.78 41.91 4.49
N ILE A 576 21.57 41.77 3.43
CA ILE A 576 21.67 40.55 2.64
C ILE A 576 23.13 40.14 2.46
N SER A 577 23.39 38.85 2.43
CA SER A 577 24.71 38.30 2.12
C SER A 577 24.61 37.01 1.29
N GLY A 578 25.74 36.62 0.70
CA GLY A 578 25.90 35.37 -0.04
C GLY A 578 26.19 35.56 -1.53
N PRO A 579 26.75 34.53 -2.19
CA PRO A 579 27.25 34.61 -3.57
C PRO A 579 26.17 34.93 -4.62
N ALA A 580 24.90 34.73 -4.27
CA ALA A 580 23.78 35.01 -5.17
C ALA A 580 22.94 36.23 -4.78
N ALA A 581 23.39 37.05 -3.81
CA ALA A 581 22.63 38.19 -3.27
C ALA A 581 22.14 39.13 -4.38
N ARG A 582 23.04 39.56 -5.27
CA ARG A 582 22.71 40.41 -6.43
C ARG A 582 21.65 39.79 -7.33
N ARG A 583 21.77 38.48 -7.66
CA ARG A 583 20.78 37.78 -8.51
C ARG A 583 19.43 37.69 -7.81
N ALA A 584 19.43 37.48 -6.49
CA ALA A 584 18.19 37.40 -5.73
C ALA A 584 17.45 38.74 -5.69
N LEU A 585 18.17 39.85 -5.52
CA LEU A 585 17.58 41.19 -5.57
C LEU A 585 17.01 41.51 -6.96
N ILE A 586 17.73 41.17 -8.03
CA ILE A 586 17.22 41.30 -9.41
C ILE A 586 15.99 40.39 -9.64
N GLY A 587 16.03 39.16 -9.12
CA GLY A 587 14.89 38.23 -9.17
C GLY A 587 13.67 38.74 -8.42
N ALA A 588 13.86 39.39 -7.27
CA ALA A 588 12.80 39.94 -6.44
C ALA A 588 12.14 41.19 -7.02
N THR A 589 12.92 42.01 -7.73
CA THR A 589 12.47 43.26 -8.38
C THR A 589 11.87 43.03 -9.77
N SER A 590 12.30 41.97 -10.48
CA SER A 590 11.80 41.62 -11.83
C SER A 590 10.44 40.90 -11.83
N LEU A 591 9.74 40.85 -10.70
CA LEU A 591 8.41 40.26 -10.60
C LEU A 591 7.31 41.27 -10.94
N PRO A 592 6.37 40.93 -11.84
CA PRO A 592 5.17 41.73 -12.00
C PRO A 592 4.35 41.68 -10.71
N SER A 593 3.83 42.84 -10.27
CA SER A 593 3.07 43.02 -9.02
C SER A 593 1.72 42.28 -8.95
N PHE A 594 1.42 41.33 -9.85
CA PHE A 594 0.10 40.74 -10.00
C PHE A 594 0.10 39.22 -9.78
N GLU A 595 -0.30 38.78 -8.59
CA GLU A 595 -0.41 37.36 -8.19
C GLU A 595 -1.39 36.56 -9.08
N GLY A 596 -2.36 37.22 -9.73
CA GLY A 596 -3.33 36.58 -10.63
C GLY A 596 -2.75 36.00 -11.93
N ALA A 597 -1.53 36.38 -12.32
CA ALA A 597 -0.91 35.96 -13.58
C ALA A 597 -0.32 34.53 -13.55
N LEU A 598 -0.14 33.93 -12.36
CA LEU A 598 0.48 32.61 -12.18
C LEU A 598 -0.54 31.48 -12.00
N THR A 599 -1.83 31.76 -12.14
CA THR A 599 -2.93 30.80 -11.92
C THR A 599 -3.05 29.71 -12.98
N THR A 600 -2.29 29.79 -14.08
CA THR A 600 -2.29 28.77 -15.14
C THR A 600 -0.98 27.99 -15.17
N PRO A 601 -1.02 26.66 -15.41
CA PRO A 601 0.17 25.82 -15.55
C PRO A 601 1.22 26.36 -16.52
N LYS A 602 0.77 26.91 -17.66
CA LYS A 602 1.67 27.47 -18.69
C LYS A 602 2.38 28.74 -18.22
N ALA A 603 1.68 29.62 -17.51
CA ALA A 603 2.28 30.82 -16.95
C ALA A 603 3.27 30.48 -15.82
N ALA A 604 2.91 29.51 -14.98
CA ALA A 604 3.74 29.03 -13.91
C ALA A 604 5.03 28.33 -14.40
N ALA A 605 4.93 27.45 -15.40
CA ALA A 605 6.10 26.84 -16.04
C ALA A 605 7.03 27.88 -16.67
N LYS A 606 6.47 28.90 -17.36
CA LYS A 606 7.23 30.02 -17.93
C LYS A 606 7.95 30.83 -16.83
N PHE A 607 7.30 31.04 -15.70
CA PHE A 607 7.87 31.71 -14.54
C PHE A 607 9.04 30.93 -13.94
N LEU A 608 8.89 29.61 -13.78
CA LEU A 608 9.89 28.72 -13.19
C LEU A 608 11.09 28.48 -14.12
N ALA A 609 10.93 28.64 -15.43
CA ALA A 609 12.00 28.52 -16.41
C ALA A 609 13.05 29.65 -16.37
N ARG A 610 12.88 30.68 -15.53
CA ARG A 610 13.81 31.81 -15.41
C ARG A 610 15.04 31.43 -14.58
N ASP A 611 16.05 30.89 -15.26
CA ASP A 611 17.29 30.44 -14.63
C ASP A 611 17.98 31.56 -13.82
N GLY A 612 18.34 31.25 -12.58
CA GLY A 612 19.04 32.16 -11.66
C GLY A 612 18.20 33.27 -11.04
N LEU A 613 16.92 33.42 -11.40
CA LEU A 613 16.05 34.51 -10.94
C LEU A 613 14.89 34.03 -10.05
N VAL A 614 14.58 32.73 -10.08
CA VAL A 614 13.53 32.15 -9.24
C VAL A 614 14.09 31.87 -7.84
N LEU A 615 13.39 32.37 -6.82
CA LEU A 615 13.82 32.30 -5.43
C LEU A 615 13.08 31.19 -4.69
N PHE A 616 13.84 30.26 -4.14
CA PHE A 616 13.31 29.14 -3.36
C PHE A 616 13.76 29.27 -1.91
N ASP A 617 12.81 29.48 -1.01
CA ASP A 617 13.08 29.50 0.43
C ASP A 617 13.46 28.08 0.92
N ASN A 618 14.49 27.99 1.76
CA ASN A 618 14.91 26.77 2.43
C ASN A 618 15.12 27.06 3.93
N PRO A 619 14.06 26.96 4.76
CA PRO A 619 14.14 27.27 6.18
C PRO A 619 15.04 26.30 6.96
N ASP A 620 15.13 25.03 6.51
CA ASP A 620 15.97 24.01 7.17
C ASP A 620 17.47 24.29 7.01
N SER A 621 17.86 25.06 5.99
CA SER A 621 19.24 25.48 5.73
C SER A 621 19.46 26.99 5.97
N PHE A 622 18.46 27.69 6.51
CA PHE A 622 18.46 29.12 6.80
C PHE A 622 18.98 29.96 5.61
N LEU A 623 18.41 29.75 4.42
CA LEU A 623 18.79 30.49 3.22
C LEU A 623 17.67 30.56 2.18
N ILE A 624 17.76 31.54 1.31
CA ILE A 624 17.06 31.59 0.04
C ILE A 624 18.01 31.08 -1.06
N CYS A 625 17.50 30.21 -1.93
CA CYS A 625 18.22 29.71 -3.10
C CYS A 625 17.78 30.49 -4.34
N ALA A 626 18.64 31.37 -4.86
CA ALA A 626 18.50 31.93 -6.21
C ALA A 626 19.02 30.89 -7.21
N PHE A 627 18.13 29.97 -7.57
CA PHE A 627 18.52 28.71 -8.20
C PHE A 627 19.02 28.93 -9.62
N LYS A 628 20.31 28.64 -9.80
CA LYS A 628 20.95 28.47 -11.10
C LYS A 628 21.54 27.07 -11.17
N ARG A 629 21.17 26.30 -12.20
CA ARG A 629 21.53 24.87 -12.28
C ARG A 629 23.04 24.65 -12.26
N ASP A 630 23.79 25.41 -13.06
CA ASP A 630 25.23 25.23 -13.25
C ASP A 630 26.06 25.47 -11.97
N THR A 631 25.52 26.23 -11.02
CA THR A 631 26.18 26.58 -9.75
C THR A 631 25.56 25.87 -8.55
N ALA A 632 24.61 24.95 -8.79
CA ALA A 632 23.93 24.20 -7.75
C ALA A 632 24.75 22.98 -7.29
N LEU A 633 25.26 23.02 -6.07
CA LEU A 633 25.97 21.90 -5.44
C LEU A 633 25.04 20.75 -4.97
N CYS A 634 23.73 20.90 -5.16
CA CYS A 634 22.73 19.90 -4.75
C CYS A 634 22.44 18.82 -5.82
N ASP A 635 23.28 18.75 -6.86
CA ASP A 635 23.23 17.80 -7.98
C ASP A 635 21.83 17.66 -8.61
N PRO A 636 21.27 18.75 -9.19
CA PRO A 636 19.94 18.72 -9.79
C PRO A 636 19.91 17.95 -11.12
N ASP A 637 18.80 17.22 -11.35
CA ASP A 637 18.54 16.46 -12.58
C ASP A 637 18.68 17.31 -13.87
N PRO A 638 18.96 16.69 -15.03
CA PRO A 638 18.94 17.37 -16.33
C PRO A 638 17.61 18.09 -16.60
N GLY A 639 17.67 19.41 -16.84
CA GLY A 639 16.50 20.23 -17.12
C GLY A 639 15.68 20.67 -15.89
N ALA A 640 16.18 20.45 -14.66
CA ALA A 640 15.49 20.89 -13.45
C ALA A 640 15.34 22.42 -13.41
N THR A 641 14.12 22.89 -13.12
CA THR A 641 13.75 24.31 -12.94
C THR A 641 13.72 24.74 -11.46
N ALA A 642 14.07 23.84 -10.54
CA ALA A 642 14.04 24.09 -9.11
C ALA A 642 15.11 23.28 -8.35
N PRO A 643 15.64 23.77 -7.20
CA PRO A 643 16.72 23.13 -6.47
C PRO A 643 16.27 21.87 -5.73
N ASN A 644 17.19 20.92 -5.57
CA ASN A 644 17.06 19.87 -4.56
C ASN A 644 17.39 20.44 -3.17
N GLN A 645 16.37 20.89 -2.44
CA GLN A 645 16.51 21.53 -1.13
C GLN A 645 17.07 20.58 -0.04
N PHE A 646 16.92 19.27 -0.22
CA PHE A 646 17.37 18.25 0.73
C PHE A 646 18.85 17.90 0.61
N ALA A 647 19.47 18.22 -0.52
CA ALA A 647 20.91 18.06 -0.76
C ALA A 647 21.62 19.42 -0.71
N CYS A 648 21.10 20.38 0.06
CA CYS A 648 21.69 21.70 0.18
C CYS A 648 23.08 21.60 0.83
N GLN A 649 24.09 22.18 0.17
CA GLN A 649 25.47 22.19 0.65
C GLN A 649 25.88 23.57 1.12
N LEU A 650 26.64 23.62 2.22
CA LEU A 650 27.29 24.84 2.66
C LEU A 650 28.31 25.30 1.60
N GLY A 651 28.32 26.59 1.26
CA GLY A 651 29.16 27.14 0.20
C GLY A 651 28.55 27.09 -1.21
N CYS A 652 27.30 26.66 -1.37
CA CYS A 652 26.62 26.68 -2.67
C CYS A 652 26.55 28.10 -3.24
N GLY A 653 26.91 28.26 -4.52
CA GLY A 653 26.91 29.54 -5.25
C GLY A 653 25.51 30.15 -5.47
N ASN A 654 24.45 29.46 -5.05
CA ASN A 654 23.06 29.90 -5.12
C ASN A 654 22.52 30.43 -3.78
N ALA A 655 23.30 30.36 -2.70
CA ALA A 655 22.83 30.71 -1.37
C ALA A 655 22.76 32.23 -1.15
N VAL A 656 21.68 32.66 -0.50
CA VAL A 656 21.42 34.02 -0.05
C VAL A 656 20.88 33.98 1.38
N ARG A 657 21.33 34.87 2.24
CA ARG A 657 20.88 34.98 3.63
C ARG A 657 20.54 36.42 3.97
N THR A 658 19.59 36.59 4.85
CA THR A 658 19.17 37.87 5.42
C THR A 658 19.40 37.85 6.93
N ASP A 659 19.31 39.01 7.58
CA ASP A 659 19.49 39.11 9.03
C ASP A 659 18.56 38.14 9.80
N SER A 660 17.31 38.00 9.35
CA SER A 660 16.32 37.07 9.91
C SER A 660 16.77 35.61 9.82
N TYR A 661 17.39 35.19 8.73
CA TYR A 661 17.92 33.83 8.60
C TYR A 661 19.15 33.60 9.47
N ALA A 662 20.02 34.61 9.60
CA ALA A 662 21.17 34.54 10.50
C ALA A 662 20.71 34.43 11.97
N GLN A 663 19.71 35.21 12.38
CA GLN A 663 19.09 35.09 13.69
C GLN A 663 18.45 33.71 13.91
N ALA A 664 17.64 33.23 12.96
CA ALA A 664 17.00 31.91 13.06
C ALA A 664 18.02 30.76 13.16
N ALA A 665 19.18 30.88 12.49
CA ALA A 665 20.27 29.94 12.60
C ALA A 665 20.90 29.92 14.01
N ARG A 666 21.06 31.10 14.65
CA ARG A 666 21.53 31.21 16.04
C ARG A 666 20.54 30.57 17.02
N GLU A 667 19.27 30.91 16.91
CA GLU A 667 18.22 30.32 17.75
C GLU A 667 18.14 28.80 17.59
N HIS A 668 18.37 28.29 16.38
CA HIS A 668 18.45 26.85 16.14
C HIS A 668 19.69 26.22 16.78
N ALA A 669 20.85 26.87 16.71
CA ALA A 669 22.07 26.42 17.38
C ALA A 669 21.86 26.33 18.91
N ASP A 670 21.21 27.30 19.52
CA ASP A 670 20.95 27.30 20.97
C ASP A 670 19.99 26.17 21.40
N ARG A 671 19.00 25.86 20.55
CA ARG A 671 18.13 24.68 20.75
C ARG A 671 18.91 23.37 20.64
N LEU A 672 19.88 23.28 19.73
CA LEU A 672 20.73 22.08 19.59
C LEU A 672 21.63 21.90 20.81
N ASP A 673 22.22 22.97 21.35
CA ASP A 673 23.04 22.90 22.56
C ASP A 673 22.22 22.50 23.79
N THR A 674 21.01 23.05 23.93
CA THR A 674 20.08 22.63 25.00
C THR A 674 19.78 21.13 24.91
N LYS A 675 19.55 20.60 23.70
CA LYS A 675 19.35 19.15 23.47
C LYS A 675 20.62 18.34 23.73
N ALA A 676 21.80 18.88 23.42
CA ALA A 676 23.08 18.20 23.59
C ALA A 676 23.38 17.84 25.06
N VAL A 677 22.85 18.63 26.01
CA VAL A 677 22.95 18.36 27.46
C VAL A 677 22.10 17.16 27.89
N LEU A 678 21.02 16.85 27.15
CA LEU A 678 20.02 15.83 27.50
C LEU A 678 20.27 14.46 26.85
N VAL A 679 21.34 14.30 26.06
CA VAL A 679 21.64 13.07 25.32
C VAL A 679 23.04 12.53 25.66
N PRO A 680 23.31 11.23 25.44
CA PRO A 680 24.64 10.65 25.67
C PRO A 680 25.75 11.40 24.93
N GLN A 681 26.95 11.45 25.53
CA GLN A 681 28.07 12.29 25.08
C GLN A 681 28.35 12.21 23.56
N PRO A 682 28.40 11.04 22.91
CA PRO A 682 28.70 10.97 21.46
C PRO A 682 27.64 11.67 20.58
N LEU A 683 26.37 11.66 21.01
CA LEU A 683 25.29 12.38 20.33
C LEU A 683 25.31 13.87 20.69
N GLY A 684 25.62 14.20 21.96
CA GLY A 684 25.77 15.57 22.41
C GLY A 684 26.89 16.31 21.66
N ASP A 685 28.03 15.67 21.47
CA ASP A 685 29.18 16.25 20.74
C ASP A 685 28.84 16.49 19.26
N ARG A 686 28.07 15.60 18.63
CA ARG A 686 27.55 15.83 17.27
C ARG A 686 26.61 17.02 17.19
N LEU A 687 25.69 17.15 18.13
CA LEU A 687 24.75 18.27 18.19
C LEU A 687 25.48 19.61 18.37
N ARG A 688 26.48 19.67 19.25
CA ARG A 688 27.34 20.85 19.44
C ARG A 688 28.13 21.21 18.19
N LEU A 689 28.68 20.21 17.50
CA LEU A 689 29.38 20.44 16.22
C LEU A 689 28.43 21.04 15.17
N THR A 690 27.20 20.55 15.09
CA THR A 690 26.17 21.11 14.21
C THR A 690 25.76 22.52 14.64
N ALA A 691 25.59 22.78 15.94
CA ALA A 691 25.30 24.10 16.49
C ALA A 691 26.39 25.13 16.10
N ASN A 692 27.67 24.76 16.28
CA ASN A 692 28.81 25.60 15.90
C ASN A 692 28.83 25.92 14.39
N ARG A 693 28.42 24.98 13.54
CA ARG A 693 28.29 25.22 12.09
C ARG A 693 27.22 26.27 11.77
N PHE A 694 26.07 26.24 12.46
CA PHE A 694 25.03 27.25 12.28
C PHE A 694 25.41 28.62 12.82
N ARG A 695 26.15 28.69 13.93
CA ARG A 695 26.72 29.96 14.44
C ARG A 695 27.72 30.55 13.47
N ALA A 696 28.67 29.75 12.99
CA ALA A 696 29.65 30.20 11.99
C ALA A 696 28.99 30.71 10.70
N LEU A 697 27.85 30.14 10.31
CA LEU A 697 27.04 30.60 9.18
C LEU A 697 26.41 31.97 9.45
N ALA A 698 25.92 32.22 10.66
CA ALA A 698 25.39 33.51 11.06
C ALA A 698 26.50 34.57 11.17
N ASP A 699 27.65 34.23 11.73
CA ASP A 699 28.81 35.13 11.85
C ASP A 699 29.39 35.51 10.48
N ALA A 700 29.40 34.56 9.54
CA ALA A 700 29.74 34.83 8.14
C ALA A 700 28.74 35.76 7.45
N HIS A 701 27.46 35.71 7.84
CA HIS A 701 26.48 36.69 7.35
C HIS A 701 26.80 38.07 7.90
N ASP A 702 26.94 38.25 9.21
CA ASP A 702 27.24 39.54 9.82
C ASP A 702 28.50 40.20 9.25
N SER A 703 29.52 39.39 8.92
CA SER A 703 30.80 39.87 8.36
C SER A 703 30.69 40.31 6.89
N ALA A 704 29.71 39.80 6.15
CA ALA A 704 29.55 40.00 4.70
C ALA A 704 28.21 40.66 4.33
N ALA A 705 27.42 41.05 5.32
CA ALA A 705 26.09 41.64 5.14
C ALA A 705 26.22 43.05 4.57
N GLN A 706 25.49 43.30 3.48
CA GLN A 706 25.47 44.56 2.75
C GLN A 706 24.02 45.02 2.60
N SER A 707 23.83 46.33 2.39
CA SER A 707 22.51 46.85 2.02
C SER A 707 22.12 46.38 0.61
N ALA A 708 20.82 46.44 0.29
CA ALA A 708 20.35 46.08 -1.04
C ALA A 708 20.96 46.97 -2.15
N GLU A 709 21.20 48.25 -1.85
CA GLU A 709 21.84 49.20 -2.77
C GLU A 709 23.30 48.82 -3.05
N GLU A 710 24.06 48.49 -2.00
CA GLU A 710 25.46 48.05 -2.08
C GLU A 710 25.60 46.71 -2.83
N ALA A 711 24.66 45.79 -2.65
CA ALA A 711 24.71 44.47 -3.30
C ALA A 711 24.29 44.52 -4.79
N ILE A 712 23.60 45.58 -5.23
CA ILE A 712 23.18 45.78 -6.63
C ILE A 712 24.25 46.54 -7.42
N ALA A 713 24.90 47.52 -6.77
CA ALA A 713 26.06 48.27 -7.29
C ALA A 713 27.18 47.32 -7.74
#